data_AF-A0A6I0E6A7-F1
#
_entry.id   AF-A0A6I0E6A7-F1
#
_cell.length_a   1.000
_cell.length_b   1.000
_cell.length_c   1.000
_cell.angle_alpha   90.00
_cell.angle_beta   90.00
_cell.angle_gamma   90.00
#
_symmetry.space_group_name_H-M   'P 1'
#
loop_
_entity.id
_entity.type
_entity.pdbx_description
1 polymer ?
#
loop_
_entity_poly.entity_id
_entity_poly.type
_entity_poly.pdbx_seq_one_letter_code
_entity_poly.pdbx_strand_id
1 'polypeptide(L)'
;MKPLRNKDAHLDISWCLAQRELLRAVVTGDIDAVRRITPASKALDSLGTGILEIAAANGHIDIVRYLVEQRAALVERKLGALSLAIFNLRTEVTAYLLDSLGRTPQLVNRAFSLMSQAGDLASLQALWVGDPQPDVHHDADAAVRFAARRGHLDVVKWLVANGANIESAKNPVALDAIRSGNLDVVRFVIETGAYHRPIIDELVTAAAETGNIALFKYVMQMSGRWPENTGKILQRAAELGDLKTIVRMHRAGADVSDAGEALLAAASNGHLMVVIYLHRNGVNINHENGAALRLAALSGHSRVAWYLHRSGVRIDQGVGRIALDAYSHGRDDTFVNLSDVGADCLRDEHRMAIDAMHRELDTASELYRPSQFWKYYENIHMEILRQEALERFKRTISRSYFCTLPSGDDHPQLQWMEDISDKDALSNIQDYRIIDPDKLSNGRLIRPHRRIFETERTKAIDRYRKLVSMLWEFASSYDTLKLTDRLSEPLLGEPIKVMKDGRLVSQDLANSIIEVNTILRSLKSPTDGALKVAEIGAGYGRLAYVMLQAAPSRYFIFDIAPALFISQWYISTLFPEKRVFKFRHFEKFADIEAELDEADIAFFTANQIELIPDGYFDVSINISSLHEMFQNQMENMLSQIYRVTGSRVFIKEYYRYENPHDGIVIDKCAYQVPDQWEVSLDRAAPTDPAFFEMVVDRQPPAKPTPRRRPLAAPIDYSPTVSILLANYNNAHFLPSSLAGIAAQSRSADEIILIDDGSTDDSVAVMKEYAEGRSNVTVLTSDYNRGSLSAIGRALDVAKGDYVVWAASDDLLLPNFVESSLAVLRRNPRAGLCFSALGVFVDGVPGVRTYNLRSHGGAFDLASLPEYLSPADFMEVLPSRYLWMSGNTVLARRDWLLRQGGFPAQLRWHADWLGFYLLALRHGACVVPDTLALMRERQRTYSRIGMQARRAQEKVLTSILDVLKSPQNADVLPFFQRCPSLLSLFGMKMVSTAFKSAHFDFGVRQMRYFLSRRYNSIQEARRAKAAARGKRHHG
;
A
#
# COMPACT_ATOMS: atom_id res chain seq x y z
N MET A 1 9.31 24.25 56.95
CA MET A 1 7.99 23.77 57.43
C MET A 1 7.08 24.93 57.79
N LYS A 2 6.07 25.22 56.95
CA LYS A 2 4.66 25.45 57.32
C LYS A 2 3.85 25.49 56.01
N PRO A 3 2.70 24.81 55.91
CA PRO A 3 2.04 24.52 54.65
C PRO A 3 1.18 25.71 54.20
N LEU A 4 1.33 26.12 52.93
CA LEU A 4 0.36 26.98 52.28
C LEU A 4 -0.91 26.16 52.03
N ARG A 5 -1.99 26.58 52.69
CA ARG A 5 -3.33 26.00 52.58
C ARG A 5 -3.81 26.05 51.13
N ASN A 6 -3.99 24.87 50.57
CA ASN A 6 -4.70 24.62 49.33
C ASN A 6 -6.18 24.99 49.52
N LYS A 7 -6.63 26.14 48.99
CA LYS A 7 -8.05 26.50 48.85
C LYS A 7 -8.48 26.78 47.42
N ASP A 8 -7.56 26.78 46.45
CA ASP A 8 -7.88 27.08 45.05
C ASP A 8 -7.94 25.86 44.13
N ALA A 9 -7.50 24.66 44.55
CA ALA A 9 -7.53 23.46 43.71
C ALA A 9 -8.93 22.81 43.55
N HIS A 10 -9.94 23.24 44.32
CA HIS A 10 -11.30 22.67 44.21
C HIS A 10 -12.17 23.32 43.12
N LEU A 11 -11.77 24.49 42.58
CA LEU A 11 -12.52 25.17 41.53
C LEU A 11 -12.21 24.66 40.10
N ASP A 12 -11.18 23.82 39.91
CA ASP A 12 -10.71 23.44 38.56
C ASP A 12 -11.25 22.06 38.08
N ILE A 13 -11.46 21.11 38.99
CA ILE A 13 -11.94 19.75 38.65
C ILE A 13 -13.45 19.73 38.33
N SER A 14 -14.26 20.44 39.12
CA SER A 14 -15.71 20.58 38.91
C SER A 14 -16.01 21.24 37.56
N TRP A 15 -15.20 22.25 37.21
CA TRP A 15 -15.30 22.95 35.94
C TRP A 15 -14.98 22.02 34.77
N CYS A 16 -13.82 21.32 34.79
CA CYS A 16 -13.43 20.34 33.76
C CYS A 16 -14.46 19.22 33.56
N LEU A 17 -15.11 18.75 34.64
CA LEU A 17 -16.16 17.73 34.57
C LEU A 17 -17.44 18.27 33.90
N ALA A 18 -17.87 19.49 34.24
CA ALA A 18 -19.00 20.15 33.60
C ALA A 18 -18.76 20.40 32.10
N GLN A 19 -17.52 20.71 31.70
CA GLN A 19 -17.15 20.84 30.28
C GLN A 19 -17.30 19.52 29.51
N ARG A 20 -16.82 18.42 30.09
CA ARG A 20 -16.91 17.08 29.50
C ARG A 20 -18.36 16.63 29.38
N GLU A 21 -19.17 16.90 30.40
CA GLU A 21 -20.60 16.56 30.40
C GLU A 21 -21.38 17.38 29.37
N LEU A 22 -21.11 18.69 29.24
CA LEU A 22 -21.71 19.54 28.22
C LEU A 22 -21.34 19.10 26.80
N LEU A 23 -20.05 18.83 26.54
CA LEU A 23 -19.60 18.35 25.23
C LEU A 23 -20.25 17.01 24.88
N ARG A 24 -20.33 16.08 25.84
CA ARG A 24 -21.02 14.81 25.66
C ARG A 24 -22.49 15.03 25.30
N ALA A 25 -23.20 15.88 26.04
CA ALA A 25 -24.62 16.17 25.81
C ALA A 25 -24.86 16.77 24.41
N VAL A 26 -24.03 17.72 23.99
CA VAL A 26 -24.07 18.33 22.65
C VAL A 26 -23.82 17.30 21.55
N VAL A 27 -22.84 16.40 21.72
CA VAL A 27 -22.57 15.32 20.75
C VAL A 27 -23.71 14.31 20.69
N THR A 28 -24.32 13.97 21.83
CA THR A 28 -25.36 12.93 21.91
C THR A 28 -26.77 13.40 21.54
N GLY A 29 -26.95 14.72 21.38
CA GLY A 29 -28.26 15.33 21.10
C GLY A 29 -29.15 15.49 22.34
N ASP A 30 -28.57 15.52 23.54
CA ASP A 30 -29.31 15.59 24.80
C ASP A 30 -29.58 17.05 25.19
N ILE A 31 -30.70 17.58 24.69
CA ILE A 31 -31.10 18.97 24.91
C ILE A 31 -31.38 19.29 26.38
N ASP A 32 -31.89 18.33 27.16
CA ASP A 32 -32.24 18.54 28.57
C ASP A 32 -30.98 18.64 29.43
N ALA A 33 -29.98 17.79 29.17
CA ALA A 33 -28.67 17.94 29.79
C ALA A 33 -27.98 19.26 29.38
N VAL A 34 -28.06 19.65 28.11
CA VAL A 34 -27.54 20.95 27.64
C VAL A 34 -28.23 22.11 28.38
N ARG A 35 -29.56 22.10 28.49
CA ARG A 35 -30.37 23.11 29.19
C ARG A 35 -30.08 23.20 30.68
N ARG A 36 -29.77 22.07 31.32
CA ARG A 36 -29.42 22.01 32.74
C ARG A 36 -28.02 22.58 33.02
N ILE A 37 -27.05 22.35 32.13
CA ILE A 37 -25.63 22.69 32.35
C ILE A 37 -25.32 24.13 31.92
N THR A 38 -25.96 24.63 30.85
CA THR A 38 -25.66 25.97 30.28
C THR A 38 -25.95 27.16 31.22
N PRO A 39 -27.03 27.20 32.03
CA PRO A 39 -27.33 28.32 32.93
C PRO A 39 -26.40 28.38 34.16
N ALA A 40 -25.76 27.27 34.54
CA ALA A 40 -25.00 27.13 35.77
C ALA A 40 -23.54 27.61 35.68
N SER A 41 -23.03 27.94 34.48
CA SER A 41 -21.62 28.32 34.27
C SER A 41 -21.47 29.78 33.79
N LYS A 42 -20.66 30.58 34.50
CA LYS A 42 -20.27 31.94 34.08
C LYS A 42 -19.23 31.96 32.92
N ALA A 43 -18.90 30.81 32.32
CA ALA A 43 -17.79 30.65 31.37
C ALA A 43 -18.19 29.95 30.06
N LEU A 44 -19.29 30.39 29.45
CA LEU A 44 -19.62 30.01 28.07
C LEU A 44 -18.63 30.58 27.03
N ASP A 45 -17.77 31.52 27.42
CA ASP A 45 -16.86 32.22 26.51
C ASP A 45 -15.55 31.48 26.24
N SER A 46 -15.13 30.53 27.10
CA SER A 46 -13.93 29.69 26.84
C SER A 46 -14.22 28.36 26.13
N LEU A 47 -15.45 27.83 26.25
CA LEU A 47 -15.94 26.62 25.57
C LEU A 47 -16.80 26.90 24.33
N GLY A 48 -17.34 28.12 24.24
CA GLY A 48 -18.38 28.46 23.27
C GLY A 48 -17.95 28.28 21.82
N THR A 49 -16.66 28.35 21.52
CA THR A 49 -16.12 28.33 20.16
C THR A 49 -16.52 27.08 19.36
N GLY A 50 -16.66 25.90 20.00
CA GLY A 50 -16.92 24.64 19.29
C GLY A 50 -18.31 24.02 19.44
N ILE A 51 -19.11 24.34 20.46
CA ILE A 51 -20.34 23.56 20.76
C ILE A 51 -21.48 23.77 19.74
N LEU A 52 -21.65 25.00 19.23
CA LEU A 52 -22.64 25.30 18.19
C LEU A 52 -22.25 24.61 16.87
N GLU A 53 -20.96 24.64 16.55
CA GLU A 53 -20.35 23.99 15.40
C GLU A 53 -20.52 22.46 15.44
N ILE A 54 -20.29 21.85 16.61
CA ILE A 54 -20.50 20.42 16.83
C ILE A 54 -21.98 20.05 16.73
N ALA A 55 -22.88 20.82 17.33
CA ALA A 55 -24.32 20.60 17.21
C ALA A 55 -24.77 20.68 15.75
N ALA A 56 -24.27 21.68 15.02
CA ALA A 56 -24.62 21.90 13.62
C ALA A 56 -24.07 20.80 12.69
N ALA A 57 -22.84 20.34 12.90
CA ALA A 57 -22.27 19.22 12.14
C ALA A 57 -23.04 17.90 12.37
N ASN A 58 -23.54 17.68 13.59
CA ASN A 58 -24.31 16.49 13.94
C ASN A 58 -25.79 16.56 13.56
N GLY A 59 -26.30 17.72 13.14
CA GLY A 59 -27.70 17.89 12.74
C GLY A 59 -28.68 18.06 13.90
N HIS A 60 -28.21 18.41 15.10
CA HIS A 60 -29.06 18.53 16.29
C HIS A 60 -29.79 19.88 16.31
N ILE A 61 -30.84 20.01 15.48
CA ILE A 61 -31.55 21.27 15.25
C ILE A 61 -32.07 21.92 16.54
N ASP A 62 -32.56 21.15 17.51
CA ASP A 62 -33.11 21.69 18.77
C ASP A 62 -32.03 22.28 19.67
N ILE A 63 -30.83 21.68 19.68
CA ILE A 63 -29.65 22.21 20.37
C ILE A 63 -29.14 23.46 19.63
N VAL A 64 -29.11 23.43 18.30
CA VAL A 64 -28.72 24.60 17.49
C VAL A 64 -29.67 25.77 17.76
N ARG A 65 -30.99 25.56 17.73
CA ARG A 65 -32.01 26.56 18.08
C ARG A 65 -31.80 27.12 19.48
N TYR A 66 -31.71 26.23 20.47
CA TYR A 66 -31.50 26.62 21.86
C TYR A 66 -30.20 27.43 22.04
N LEU A 67 -29.07 27.00 21.46
CA LEU A 67 -27.81 27.71 21.56
C LEU A 67 -27.83 29.06 20.83
N VAL A 68 -28.56 29.17 19.71
CA VAL A 68 -28.76 30.43 18.97
C VAL A 68 -29.69 31.39 19.73
N GLU A 69 -30.68 30.87 20.45
CA GLU A 69 -31.62 31.63 21.29
C GLU A 69 -30.98 32.14 22.61
N GLN A 70 -30.07 31.36 23.22
CA GLN A 70 -29.49 31.66 24.54
C GLN A 70 -28.36 32.71 24.52
N ARG A 71 -27.70 32.98 23.38
CA ARG A 71 -26.73 34.09 23.24
C ARG A 71 -26.57 34.59 21.78
N ALA A 72 -26.72 35.91 21.61
CA ALA A 72 -26.70 36.64 20.33
C ALA A 72 -25.32 37.13 19.83
N ALA A 73 -24.20 36.76 20.44
CA ALA A 73 -22.89 37.38 20.13
C ALA A 73 -21.99 36.52 19.21
N LEU A 74 -21.63 37.14 18.07
CA LEU A 74 -20.72 36.73 16.97
C LEU A 74 -21.39 36.01 15.78
N VAL A 75 -21.79 36.81 14.79
CA VAL A 75 -22.13 36.39 13.41
C VAL A 75 -21.09 35.41 12.84
N GLU A 76 -19.80 35.60 13.14
CA GLU A 76 -18.71 34.73 12.69
C GLU A 76 -18.88 33.26 13.12
N ARG A 77 -19.48 32.99 14.29
CA ARG A 77 -19.67 31.64 14.83
C ARG A 77 -20.83 30.91 14.14
N LYS A 78 -21.88 31.62 13.77
CA LYS A 78 -22.97 31.09 12.94
C LYS A 78 -22.48 30.74 11.53
N LEU A 79 -21.54 31.52 10.97
CA LEU A 79 -20.90 31.21 9.68
C LEU A 79 -20.03 29.94 9.73
N GLY A 80 -19.30 29.72 10.84
CA GLY A 80 -18.60 28.47 11.13
C GLY A 80 -19.56 27.28 11.16
N ALA A 81 -20.59 27.36 12.01
CA ALA A 81 -21.62 26.34 12.14
C ALA A 81 -22.38 26.05 10.83
N LEU A 82 -22.66 27.07 10.02
CA LEU A 82 -23.29 26.93 8.71
C LEU A 82 -22.38 26.16 7.74
N SER A 83 -21.10 26.55 7.64
CA SER A 83 -20.12 25.81 6.82
C SER A 83 -20.06 24.35 7.25
N LEU A 84 -20.16 24.13 8.57
CA LEU A 84 -20.11 22.81 9.16
C LEU A 84 -21.34 21.95 8.86
N ALA A 85 -22.53 22.52 8.90
CA ALA A 85 -23.78 21.88 8.52
C ALA A 85 -23.78 21.50 7.03
N ILE A 86 -23.30 22.39 6.16
CA ILE A 86 -23.20 22.16 4.70
C ILE A 86 -22.26 20.98 4.39
N PHE A 87 -21.03 20.97 4.91
CA PHE A 87 -20.09 19.86 4.67
C PHE A 87 -20.52 18.51 5.29
N ASN A 88 -21.55 18.49 6.14
CA ASN A 88 -22.13 17.26 6.71
C ASN A 88 -23.56 17.00 6.19
N LEU A 89 -23.99 17.70 5.14
CA LEU A 89 -25.29 17.51 4.47
C LEU A 89 -26.49 17.61 5.44
N ARG A 90 -26.44 18.59 6.36
CA ARG A 90 -27.51 18.82 7.36
C ARG A 90 -28.50 19.87 6.86
N THR A 91 -29.34 19.51 5.89
CA THR A 91 -30.24 20.43 5.18
C THR A 91 -31.12 21.28 6.12
N GLU A 92 -31.75 20.68 7.14
CA GLU A 92 -32.60 21.41 8.09
C GLU A 92 -31.85 22.43 8.94
N VAL A 93 -30.64 22.07 9.40
CA VAL A 93 -29.78 22.98 10.17
C VAL A 93 -29.23 24.09 9.27
N THR A 94 -28.86 23.75 8.03
CA THR A 94 -28.40 24.72 7.03
C THR A 94 -29.47 25.76 6.73
N ALA A 95 -30.72 25.32 6.49
CA ALA A 95 -31.86 26.20 6.26
C ALA A 95 -32.10 27.12 7.46
N TYR A 96 -32.19 26.55 8.67
CA TYR A 96 -32.37 27.32 9.90
C TYR A 96 -31.24 28.34 10.13
N LEU A 97 -29.98 27.95 9.92
CA LEU A 97 -28.84 28.86 10.12
C LEU A 97 -28.82 29.98 9.08
N LEU A 98 -29.19 29.70 7.82
CA LEU A 98 -29.34 30.72 6.77
C LEU A 98 -30.45 31.73 7.12
N ASP A 99 -31.60 31.24 7.60
CA ASP A 99 -32.71 32.07 8.05
C ASP A 99 -32.30 32.92 9.26
N SER A 100 -31.63 32.32 10.24
CA SER A 100 -31.13 33.00 11.46
C SER A 100 -30.04 34.04 11.20
N LEU A 101 -29.45 34.02 10.00
CA LEU A 101 -28.43 34.94 9.51
C LEU A 101 -28.99 35.96 8.49
N GLY A 102 -30.28 35.89 8.17
CA GLY A 102 -30.98 36.88 7.35
C GLY A 102 -30.82 36.75 5.84
N ARG A 103 -30.39 35.59 5.32
CA ARG A 103 -30.28 35.27 3.87
C ARG A 103 -29.78 36.40 2.96
N THR A 104 -28.76 37.15 3.36
CA THR A 104 -28.21 38.19 2.48
C THR A 104 -27.68 37.57 1.17
N PRO A 105 -27.75 38.28 0.02
CA PRO A 105 -27.26 37.73 -1.26
C PRO A 105 -25.81 37.21 -1.19
N GLN A 106 -24.94 37.88 -0.43
CA GLN A 106 -23.55 37.46 -0.23
C GLN A 106 -23.44 36.16 0.57
N LEU A 107 -24.32 35.98 1.57
CA LEU A 107 -24.37 34.75 2.36
C LEU A 107 -24.92 33.58 1.54
N VAL A 108 -25.98 33.82 0.76
CA VAL A 108 -26.57 32.84 -0.15
C VAL A 108 -25.54 32.38 -1.19
N ASN A 109 -24.83 33.29 -1.85
CA ASN A 109 -23.77 32.94 -2.81
C ASN A 109 -22.60 32.18 -2.18
N ARG A 110 -22.23 32.53 -0.93
CA ARG A 110 -21.21 31.80 -0.16
C ARG A 110 -21.68 30.39 0.18
N ALA A 111 -22.93 30.23 0.63
CA ALA A 111 -23.52 28.93 0.93
C ALA A 111 -23.62 28.06 -0.33
N PHE A 112 -24.06 28.66 -1.44
CA PHE A 112 -24.13 28.03 -2.76
C PHE A 112 -22.76 27.48 -3.22
N SER A 113 -21.70 28.27 -3.06
CA SER A 113 -20.33 27.84 -3.36
C SER A 113 -19.85 26.69 -2.45
N LEU A 114 -20.17 26.75 -1.15
CA LEU A 114 -19.80 25.70 -0.18
C LEU A 114 -20.58 24.41 -0.42
N MET A 115 -21.87 24.49 -0.76
CA MET A 115 -22.70 23.33 -1.12
C MET A 115 -22.18 22.68 -2.41
N SER A 116 -21.74 23.49 -3.38
CA SER A 116 -21.09 22.99 -4.60
C SER A 116 -19.78 22.26 -4.31
N GLN A 117 -18.99 22.77 -3.36
CA GLN A 117 -17.77 22.10 -2.89
C GLN A 117 -18.04 20.83 -2.09
N ALA A 118 -19.20 20.73 -1.42
CA ALA A 118 -19.60 19.58 -0.61
C ALA A 118 -20.32 18.48 -1.41
N GLY A 119 -20.75 18.77 -2.65
CA GLY A 119 -21.53 17.84 -3.47
C GLY A 119 -23.02 17.78 -3.10
N ASP A 120 -23.55 18.80 -2.42
CA ASP A 120 -24.94 18.80 -1.94
C ASP A 120 -25.92 19.32 -3.00
N LEU A 121 -26.20 18.49 -4.01
CA LEU A 121 -27.10 18.85 -5.11
C LEU A 121 -28.52 19.20 -4.62
N ALA A 122 -29.02 18.49 -3.60
CA ALA A 122 -30.37 18.70 -3.06
C ALA A 122 -30.50 20.08 -2.39
N SER A 123 -29.54 20.46 -1.52
CA SER A 123 -29.56 21.80 -0.91
C SER A 123 -29.25 22.90 -1.93
N LEU A 124 -28.44 22.63 -2.96
CA LEU A 124 -28.22 23.54 -4.08
C LEU A 124 -29.52 23.84 -4.83
N GLN A 125 -30.27 22.81 -5.20
CA GLN A 125 -31.55 22.94 -5.88
C GLN A 125 -32.58 23.67 -5.01
N ALA A 126 -32.62 23.35 -3.71
CA ALA A 126 -33.51 24.03 -2.76
C ALA A 126 -33.14 25.51 -2.56
N LEU A 127 -31.85 25.85 -2.55
CA LEU A 127 -31.38 27.24 -2.44
C LEU A 127 -31.59 28.01 -3.75
N TRP A 128 -31.47 27.34 -4.90
CA TRP A 128 -31.67 27.90 -6.25
C TRP A 128 -33.08 28.45 -6.47
N VAL A 129 -34.09 27.79 -5.92
CA VAL A 129 -35.49 28.23 -6.01
C VAL A 129 -35.91 29.19 -4.87
N GLY A 130 -34.97 29.56 -3.98
CA GLY A 130 -35.22 30.43 -2.83
C GLY A 130 -35.05 31.92 -3.13
N ASP A 131 -35.47 32.77 -2.19
CA ASP A 131 -35.26 34.22 -2.21
C ASP A 131 -34.22 34.65 -1.16
N PRO A 132 -33.12 35.34 -1.54
CA PRO A 132 -32.70 35.66 -2.91
C PRO A 132 -32.15 34.42 -3.64
N GLN A 133 -32.34 34.37 -4.96
CA GLN A 133 -31.75 33.32 -5.81
C GLN A 133 -30.22 33.51 -5.89
N PRO A 134 -29.42 32.44 -5.73
CA PRO A 134 -27.97 32.50 -5.86
C PRO A 134 -27.52 32.83 -7.30
N ASP A 135 -26.43 33.59 -7.41
CA ASP A 135 -25.76 33.91 -8.67
C ASP A 135 -24.76 32.79 -9.06
N VAL A 136 -25.04 32.08 -10.15
CA VAL A 136 -24.22 30.98 -10.66
C VAL A 136 -22.82 31.43 -11.10
N HIS A 137 -22.66 32.69 -11.50
CA HIS A 137 -21.41 33.27 -11.97
C HIS A 137 -20.57 33.90 -10.85
N HIS A 138 -21.04 33.82 -9.60
CA HIS A 138 -20.37 34.41 -8.45
C HIS A 138 -18.91 33.94 -8.31
N ASP A 139 -18.01 34.88 -8.01
CA ASP A 139 -16.55 34.66 -7.85
C ASP A 139 -15.90 33.92 -9.03
N ALA A 140 -16.26 34.32 -10.26
CA ALA A 140 -15.80 33.72 -11.52
C ALA A 140 -16.09 32.22 -11.56
N ASP A 141 -17.38 31.90 -11.48
CA ASP A 141 -17.93 30.54 -11.55
C ASP A 141 -17.26 29.60 -10.52
N ALA A 142 -17.00 30.11 -9.31
CA ALA A 142 -16.30 29.36 -8.27
C ALA A 142 -17.04 28.05 -7.91
N ALA A 143 -18.37 28.07 -7.97
CA ALA A 143 -19.21 26.91 -7.72
C ALA A 143 -18.84 25.70 -8.60
N VAL A 144 -18.75 25.88 -9.93
CA VAL A 144 -18.44 24.79 -10.85
C VAL A 144 -16.96 24.36 -10.74
N ARG A 145 -16.04 25.30 -10.49
CA ARG A 145 -14.61 24.99 -10.27
C ARG A 145 -14.40 24.16 -9.00
N PHE A 146 -15.08 24.48 -7.90
CA PHE A 146 -14.99 23.71 -6.67
C PHE A 146 -15.59 22.31 -6.82
N ALA A 147 -16.74 22.20 -7.46
CA ALA A 147 -17.36 20.91 -7.77
C ALA A 147 -16.44 20.04 -8.65
N ALA A 148 -15.82 20.65 -9.67
CA ALA A 148 -14.90 19.97 -10.59
C ALA A 148 -13.61 19.48 -9.93
N ARG A 149 -12.98 20.30 -9.08
CA ARG A 149 -11.78 19.92 -8.32
C ARG A 149 -12.04 18.78 -7.33
N ARG A 150 -13.28 18.62 -6.86
CA ARG A 150 -13.72 17.57 -5.93
C ARG A 150 -14.27 16.32 -6.62
N GLY A 151 -14.47 16.34 -7.94
CA GLY A 151 -15.02 15.23 -8.69
C GLY A 151 -16.55 15.09 -8.62
N HIS A 152 -17.29 16.13 -8.20
CA HIS A 152 -18.75 16.11 -8.09
C HIS A 152 -19.44 16.33 -9.45
N LEU A 153 -19.40 15.32 -10.32
CA LEU A 153 -19.87 15.41 -11.70
C LEU A 153 -21.36 15.78 -11.82
N ASP A 154 -22.21 15.29 -10.94
CA ASP A 154 -23.64 15.59 -10.87
C ASP A 154 -23.92 17.08 -10.59
N VAL A 155 -23.19 17.66 -9.65
CA VAL A 155 -23.21 19.10 -9.37
C VAL A 155 -22.64 19.89 -10.52
N VAL A 156 -21.53 19.47 -11.13
CA VAL A 156 -20.96 20.12 -12.33
C VAL A 156 -21.98 20.13 -13.47
N LYS A 157 -22.61 19.00 -13.79
CA LYS A 157 -23.67 18.88 -14.80
C LYS A 157 -24.83 19.82 -14.53
N TRP A 158 -25.31 19.84 -13.28
CA TRP A 158 -26.42 20.68 -12.89
C TRP A 158 -26.07 22.18 -12.96
N LEU A 159 -24.89 22.57 -12.48
CA LEU A 159 -24.42 23.96 -12.56
C LEU A 159 -24.28 24.42 -14.02
N VAL A 160 -23.73 23.59 -14.91
CA VAL A 160 -23.64 23.88 -16.34
C VAL A 160 -25.03 24.02 -16.97
N ALA A 161 -25.97 23.13 -16.63
CA ALA A 161 -27.35 23.21 -17.10
C ALA A 161 -28.08 24.49 -16.62
N ASN A 162 -27.62 25.09 -15.52
CA ASN A 162 -28.13 26.35 -14.97
C ASN A 162 -27.24 27.56 -15.31
N GLY A 163 -26.37 27.43 -16.33
CA GLY A 163 -25.64 28.55 -16.92
C GLY A 163 -24.21 28.75 -16.45
N ALA A 164 -23.63 27.89 -15.60
CA ALA A 164 -22.24 28.05 -15.17
C ALA A 164 -21.25 28.00 -16.35
N ASN A 165 -20.29 28.92 -16.38
CA ASN A 165 -19.29 28.99 -17.43
C ASN A 165 -18.12 28.02 -17.18
N ILE A 166 -17.89 27.10 -18.12
CA ILE A 166 -16.79 26.13 -18.08
C ILE A 166 -15.59 26.51 -18.96
N GLU A 167 -15.71 27.56 -19.79
CA GLU A 167 -14.76 27.99 -20.81
C GLU A 167 -13.89 29.20 -20.38
N SER A 168 -13.77 29.48 -19.08
CA SER A 168 -13.04 30.65 -18.61
C SER A 168 -11.56 30.62 -19.02
N ALA A 169 -11.15 31.55 -19.90
CA ALA A 169 -9.78 31.71 -20.41
C ALA A 169 -8.71 31.93 -19.32
N LYS A 170 -9.09 32.33 -18.10
CA LYS A 170 -8.16 32.56 -16.98
C LYS A 170 -8.09 31.40 -15.99
N ASN A 171 -9.11 30.54 -15.92
CA ASN A 171 -9.23 29.46 -14.95
C ASN A 171 -10.05 28.29 -15.53
N PRO A 172 -9.48 27.48 -16.44
CA PRO A 172 -10.20 26.40 -17.09
C PRO A 172 -10.58 25.32 -16.07
N VAL A 173 -11.87 24.99 -16.01
CA VAL A 173 -12.44 23.93 -15.15
C VAL A 173 -11.74 22.57 -15.40
N ALA A 174 -11.35 22.33 -16.65
CA ALA A 174 -10.60 21.14 -17.06
C ALA A 174 -9.24 21.00 -16.34
N LEU A 175 -8.48 22.09 -16.16
CA LEU A 175 -7.17 22.03 -15.52
C LEU A 175 -7.26 21.74 -14.02
N ASP A 176 -8.28 22.32 -13.36
CA ASP A 176 -8.59 22.02 -11.95
C ASP A 176 -8.97 20.55 -11.76
N ALA A 177 -9.71 19.96 -12.72
CA ALA A 177 -10.07 18.54 -12.69
C ALA A 177 -8.85 17.62 -12.97
N ILE A 178 -7.95 17.99 -13.90
CA ILE A 178 -6.73 17.21 -14.23
C ILE A 178 -5.76 17.19 -13.05
N ARG A 179 -5.43 18.35 -12.46
CA ARG A 179 -4.48 18.42 -11.33
C ARG A 179 -4.95 17.63 -10.11
N SER A 180 -6.25 17.38 -9.99
CA SER A 180 -6.85 16.59 -8.92
C SER A 180 -7.16 15.14 -9.32
N GLY A 181 -6.83 14.71 -10.54
CA GLY A 181 -7.01 13.34 -10.99
C GLY A 181 -8.45 12.92 -11.34
N ASN A 182 -9.38 13.88 -11.47
CA ASN A 182 -10.82 13.61 -11.59
C ASN A 182 -11.24 13.33 -13.03
N LEU A 183 -10.92 12.12 -13.52
CA LEU A 183 -11.13 11.73 -14.91
C LEU A 183 -12.56 11.97 -15.40
N ASP A 184 -13.61 11.66 -14.63
CA ASP A 184 -14.99 11.76 -15.11
C ASP A 184 -15.51 13.19 -15.29
N VAL A 185 -15.03 14.13 -14.47
CA VAL A 185 -15.27 15.56 -14.70
C VAL A 185 -14.49 16.03 -15.92
N VAL A 186 -13.24 15.57 -16.07
CA VAL A 186 -12.44 15.84 -17.26
C VAL A 186 -13.18 15.36 -18.51
N ARG A 187 -13.72 14.14 -18.54
CA ARG A 187 -14.52 13.65 -19.70
C ARG A 187 -15.73 14.52 -19.97
N PHE A 188 -16.50 14.86 -18.95
CA PHE A 188 -17.71 15.65 -19.13
C PHE A 188 -17.42 17.05 -19.68
N VAL A 189 -16.46 17.77 -19.09
CA VAL A 189 -16.08 19.13 -19.54
C VAL A 189 -15.57 19.10 -20.98
N ILE A 190 -14.90 18.01 -21.35
CA ILE A 190 -14.40 17.73 -22.70
C ILE A 190 -15.57 17.44 -23.67
N GLU A 191 -16.49 16.56 -23.29
CA GLU A 191 -17.65 16.15 -24.09
C GLU A 191 -18.67 17.29 -24.28
N THR A 192 -18.77 18.24 -23.36
CA THR A 192 -19.65 19.42 -23.47
C THR A 192 -19.14 20.50 -24.43
N GLY A 193 -18.00 20.29 -25.08
CA GLY A 193 -17.51 21.16 -26.16
C GLY A 193 -16.70 22.38 -25.71
N ALA A 194 -16.30 22.45 -24.43
CA ALA A 194 -15.51 23.55 -23.86
C ALA A 194 -14.03 23.53 -24.28
N TYR A 195 -13.80 23.60 -25.60
CA TYR A 195 -12.47 23.45 -26.21
C TYR A 195 -12.10 24.62 -27.09
N HIS A 196 -11.17 25.43 -26.59
CA HIS A 196 -10.25 26.18 -27.46
C HIS A 196 -8.89 25.47 -27.48
N ARG A 197 -8.36 25.24 -28.69
CA ARG A 197 -7.03 24.65 -28.99
C ARG A 197 -5.82 25.19 -28.18
N PRO A 198 -5.77 26.42 -27.63
CA PRO A 198 -4.56 26.93 -26.96
C PRO A 198 -4.18 26.30 -25.61
N ILE A 199 -5.00 25.44 -24.99
CA ILE A 199 -4.76 24.93 -23.62
C ILE A 199 -4.33 23.45 -23.59
N ILE A 200 -4.31 22.73 -24.73
CA ILE A 200 -3.99 21.29 -24.79
C ILE A 200 -2.61 20.97 -24.16
N ASP A 201 -1.59 21.78 -24.45
CA ASP A 201 -0.24 21.58 -23.90
C ASP A 201 -0.20 21.70 -22.37
N GLU A 202 -0.98 22.64 -21.81
CA GLU A 202 -1.07 22.82 -20.36
C GLU A 202 -1.83 21.66 -19.69
N LEU A 203 -2.85 21.11 -20.37
CA LEU A 203 -3.59 19.93 -19.90
C LEU A 203 -2.71 18.67 -19.91
N VAL A 204 -1.92 18.45 -20.98
CA VAL A 204 -1.03 17.27 -21.08
C VAL A 204 0.13 17.38 -20.08
N THR A 205 0.72 18.56 -19.93
CA THR A 205 1.78 18.80 -18.94
C THR A 205 1.27 18.51 -17.53
N ALA A 206 0.12 19.07 -17.16
CA ALA A 206 -0.49 18.81 -15.87
C ALA A 206 -0.84 17.33 -15.67
N ALA A 207 -1.28 16.63 -16.72
CA ALA A 207 -1.56 15.19 -16.65
C ALA A 207 -0.27 14.37 -16.43
N ALA A 208 0.84 14.72 -17.08
CA ALA A 208 2.13 14.05 -16.89
C ALA A 208 2.65 14.20 -15.46
N GLU A 209 2.54 15.40 -14.88
CA GLU A 209 2.95 15.71 -13.51
C GLU A 209 2.14 14.96 -12.45
N THR A 210 0.91 14.54 -12.75
CA THR A 210 0.05 13.82 -11.77
C THR A 210 0.50 12.39 -11.50
N GLY A 211 1.30 11.77 -12.37
CA GLY A 211 1.65 10.35 -12.30
C GLY A 211 0.50 9.37 -12.65
N ASN A 212 -0.69 9.87 -13.01
CA ASN A 212 -1.83 9.03 -13.37
C ASN A 212 -1.80 8.67 -14.87
N ILE A 213 -1.31 7.47 -15.18
CA ILE A 213 -1.14 6.97 -16.56
C ILE A 213 -2.48 6.91 -17.31
N ALA A 214 -3.59 6.56 -16.64
CA ALA A 214 -4.90 6.48 -17.28
C ALA A 214 -5.44 7.86 -17.67
N LEU A 215 -5.28 8.85 -16.80
CA LEU A 215 -5.59 10.25 -17.08
C LEU A 215 -4.72 10.79 -18.21
N PHE A 216 -3.41 10.52 -18.16
CA PHE A 216 -2.47 10.91 -19.19
C PHE A 216 -2.84 10.31 -20.55
N LYS A 217 -3.12 9.00 -20.62
CA LYS A 217 -3.58 8.32 -21.84
C LYS A 217 -4.90 8.88 -22.36
N TYR A 218 -5.85 9.20 -21.49
CA TYR A 218 -7.13 9.78 -21.90
C TYR A 218 -6.97 11.19 -22.49
N VAL A 219 -6.23 12.06 -21.82
CA VAL A 219 -5.94 13.43 -22.34
C VAL A 219 -5.19 13.34 -23.68
N MET A 220 -4.27 12.38 -23.82
CA MET A 220 -3.51 12.11 -25.05
C MET A 220 -4.37 11.51 -26.19
N GLN A 221 -5.28 10.59 -25.89
CA GLN A 221 -6.23 10.03 -26.86
C GLN A 221 -7.15 11.10 -27.44
N MET A 222 -7.52 12.09 -26.62
CA MET A 222 -8.38 13.21 -27.03
C MET A 222 -7.60 14.31 -27.78
N SER A 223 -6.32 14.55 -27.45
CA SER A 223 -5.47 15.50 -28.20
C SER A 223 -5.09 14.95 -29.57
N GLY A 224 -5.07 13.63 -29.74
CA GLY A 224 -4.73 12.94 -30.99
C GLY A 224 -3.28 13.13 -31.44
N ARG A 225 -2.44 13.82 -30.66
CA ARG A 225 -1.02 14.09 -30.87
C ARG A 225 -0.30 14.32 -29.55
N TRP A 226 0.99 13.98 -29.52
CA TRP A 226 1.92 14.47 -28.49
C TRP A 226 2.00 16.01 -28.51
N PRO A 227 2.12 16.68 -27.35
CA PRO A 227 2.35 18.13 -27.32
C PRO A 227 3.53 18.51 -28.20
N GLU A 228 3.44 19.65 -28.91
CA GLU A 228 4.59 20.18 -29.67
C GLU A 228 5.80 20.41 -28.74
N ASN A 229 5.56 20.60 -27.43
CA ASN A 229 6.56 20.80 -26.40
C ASN A 229 7.05 19.52 -25.68
N THR A 230 6.78 18.30 -26.19
CA THR A 230 7.19 17.04 -25.54
C THR A 230 8.70 16.99 -25.23
N GLY A 231 9.52 17.51 -26.14
CA GLY A 231 10.97 17.64 -25.93
C GLY A 231 11.34 18.49 -24.71
N LYS A 232 10.60 19.58 -24.41
CA LYS A 232 10.83 20.43 -23.24
C LYS A 232 10.48 19.73 -21.92
N ILE A 233 9.47 18.86 -21.93
CA ILE A 233 9.09 18.06 -20.76
C ILE A 233 10.20 17.04 -20.45
N LEU A 234 10.69 16.34 -21.49
CA LEU A 234 11.83 15.42 -21.37
C LEU A 234 13.10 16.14 -20.89
N GLN A 235 13.38 17.33 -21.44
CA GLN A 235 14.49 18.17 -21.00
C GLN A 235 14.40 18.52 -19.52
N ARG A 236 13.24 18.99 -19.05
CA ARG A 236 13.06 19.35 -17.64
C ARG A 236 13.22 18.16 -16.70
N ALA A 237 12.68 16.99 -17.06
CA ALA A 237 12.88 15.76 -16.29
C ALA A 237 14.36 15.36 -16.24
N ALA A 238 15.07 15.52 -17.36
CA ALA A 238 16.50 15.22 -17.46
C ALA A 238 17.39 16.20 -16.67
N GLU A 239 17.06 17.49 -16.62
CA GLU A 239 17.72 18.48 -15.74
C GLU A 239 17.63 18.07 -14.26
N LEU A 240 16.48 17.54 -13.84
CA LEU A 240 16.20 17.15 -12.46
C LEU A 240 16.70 15.74 -12.12
N GLY A 241 17.18 14.97 -13.10
CA GLY A 241 17.57 13.57 -12.91
C GLY A 241 16.40 12.61 -12.72
N ASP A 242 15.18 13.02 -13.06
CA ASP A 242 13.95 12.24 -12.90
C ASP A 242 13.81 11.17 -14.00
N LEU A 243 14.64 10.14 -13.89
CA LEU A 243 14.62 8.99 -14.79
C LEU A 243 13.25 8.30 -14.82
N LYS A 244 12.50 8.31 -13.71
CA LYS A 244 11.18 7.64 -13.62
C LYS A 244 10.17 8.28 -14.56
N THR A 245 10.12 9.61 -14.62
CA THR A 245 9.23 10.34 -15.54
C THR A 245 9.62 10.11 -17.00
N ILE A 246 10.92 10.13 -17.33
CA ILE A 246 11.42 9.85 -18.69
C ILE A 246 11.02 8.44 -19.14
N VAL A 247 11.25 7.42 -18.29
CA VAL A 247 10.88 6.03 -18.58
C VAL A 247 9.37 5.88 -18.77
N ARG A 248 8.55 6.54 -17.95
CA ARG A 248 7.08 6.48 -18.06
C ARG A 248 6.57 7.10 -19.34
N MET A 249 7.10 8.26 -19.72
CA MET A 249 6.75 8.90 -20.99
C MET A 249 7.13 8.00 -22.17
N HIS A 250 8.35 7.44 -22.16
CA HIS A 250 8.80 6.52 -23.19
C HIS A 250 7.89 5.28 -23.29
N ARG A 251 7.55 4.63 -22.16
CA ARG A 251 6.62 3.49 -22.12
C ARG A 251 5.19 3.83 -22.54
N ALA A 252 4.77 5.08 -22.37
CA ALA A 252 3.49 5.58 -22.88
C ALA A 252 3.51 5.86 -24.39
N GLY A 253 4.65 5.66 -25.06
CA GLY A 253 4.82 5.83 -26.50
C GLY A 253 5.43 7.19 -26.89
N ALA A 254 6.02 7.93 -25.96
CA ALA A 254 6.73 9.17 -26.28
C ALA A 254 7.98 8.81 -27.09
N ASP A 255 8.17 9.51 -28.21
CA ASP A 255 9.42 9.40 -28.95
C ASP A 255 10.53 10.07 -28.15
N VAL A 256 11.45 9.25 -27.63
CA VAL A 256 12.64 9.71 -26.93
C VAL A 256 13.86 9.81 -27.85
N SER A 257 13.78 9.37 -29.11
CA SER A 257 14.93 9.31 -30.02
C SER A 257 15.46 10.70 -30.40
N ASP A 258 14.59 11.70 -30.43
CA ASP A 258 14.92 13.12 -30.69
C ASP A 258 15.15 13.94 -29.41
N ALA A 259 15.43 13.29 -28.27
CA ALA A 259 15.62 13.94 -26.97
C ALA A 259 17.05 14.50 -26.77
N GLY A 260 17.65 15.11 -27.80
CA GLY A 260 19.00 15.67 -27.77
C GLY A 260 19.21 16.72 -26.68
N GLU A 261 18.26 17.66 -26.54
CA GLU A 261 18.28 18.68 -25.47
C GLU A 261 18.22 18.08 -24.07
N ALA A 262 17.48 16.97 -23.89
CA ALA A 262 17.43 16.24 -22.63
C ALA A 262 18.77 15.57 -22.31
N LEU A 263 19.45 15.03 -23.33
CA LEU A 263 20.81 14.51 -23.19
C LEU A 263 21.79 15.61 -22.77
N LEU A 264 21.73 16.80 -23.39
CA LEU A 264 22.58 17.94 -23.03
C LEU A 264 22.33 18.38 -21.59
N ALA A 265 21.06 18.51 -21.20
CA ALA A 265 20.64 18.86 -19.84
C ALA A 265 21.14 17.83 -18.80
N ALA A 266 20.93 16.54 -19.05
CA ALA A 266 21.41 15.47 -18.19
C ALA A 266 22.95 15.49 -18.09
N ALA A 267 23.64 15.73 -19.20
CA ALA A 267 25.09 15.74 -19.24
C ALA A 267 25.69 16.95 -18.52
N SER A 268 25.09 18.13 -18.67
CA SER A 268 25.49 19.36 -18.00
C SER A 268 25.27 19.34 -16.49
N ASN A 269 24.35 18.49 -15.99
CA ASN A 269 24.02 18.35 -14.57
C ASN A 269 24.57 17.06 -13.93
N GLY A 270 25.27 16.22 -14.71
CA GLY A 270 25.97 15.04 -14.20
C GLY A 270 25.11 13.80 -13.97
N HIS A 271 23.90 13.76 -14.54
CA HIS A 271 22.94 12.66 -14.37
C HIS A 271 23.28 11.47 -15.27
N LEU A 272 24.34 10.73 -14.90
CA LEU A 272 24.87 9.62 -15.69
C LEU A 272 23.81 8.59 -16.07
N MET A 273 22.89 8.23 -15.16
CA MET A 273 21.87 7.22 -15.45
C MET A 273 20.87 7.69 -16.51
N VAL A 274 20.51 8.99 -16.51
CA VAL A 274 19.66 9.57 -17.56
C VAL A 274 20.40 9.58 -18.88
N VAL A 275 21.69 9.96 -18.89
CA VAL A 275 22.55 9.93 -20.10
C VAL A 275 22.64 8.52 -20.69
N ILE A 276 22.89 7.50 -19.86
CA ILE A 276 22.95 6.11 -20.29
C ILE A 276 21.60 5.66 -20.84
N TYR A 277 20.51 5.96 -20.15
CA TYR A 277 19.17 5.56 -20.57
C TYR A 277 18.82 6.18 -21.93
N LEU A 278 19.01 7.50 -22.08
CA LEU A 278 18.72 8.20 -23.35
C LEU A 278 19.56 7.62 -24.49
N HIS A 279 20.87 7.44 -24.29
CA HIS A 279 21.75 6.85 -25.31
C HIS A 279 21.31 5.43 -25.71
N ARG A 280 21.02 4.56 -24.74
CA ARG A 280 20.59 3.17 -25.02
C ARG A 280 19.22 3.07 -25.70
N ASN A 281 18.39 4.10 -25.56
CA ASN A 281 17.09 4.19 -26.24
C ASN A 281 17.15 5.03 -27.53
N GLY A 282 18.33 5.15 -28.13
CA GLY A 282 18.50 5.64 -29.49
C GLY A 282 18.76 7.14 -29.62
N VAL A 283 18.92 7.88 -28.52
CA VAL A 283 19.32 9.30 -28.60
C VAL A 283 20.73 9.42 -29.15
N ASN A 284 20.88 10.25 -30.19
CA ASN A 284 22.18 10.51 -30.80
C ASN A 284 23.12 11.22 -29.81
N ILE A 285 24.10 10.49 -29.29
CA ILE A 285 25.14 11.04 -28.40
C ILE A 285 26.02 12.13 -29.04
N ASN A 286 26.07 12.18 -30.37
CA ASN A 286 26.77 13.22 -31.13
C ASN A 286 25.88 14.43 -31.44
N HIS A 287 24.69 14.53 -30.82
CA HIS A 287 23.84 15.73 -30.89
C HIS A 287 24.65 17.01 -30.67
N GLU A 288 24.42 18.01 -31.51
CA GLU A 288 25.18 19.27 -31.58
C GLU A 288 26.72 19.08 -31.58
N ASN A 289 27.22 18.21 -32.47
CA ASN A 289 28.65 17.90 -32.57
C ASN A 289 29.24 17.42 -31.23
N GLY A 290 28.50 16.57 -30.51
CA GLY A 290 28.93 16.03 -29.22
C GLY A 290 28.92 17.06 -28.08
N ALA A 291 28.02 18.04 -28.11
CA ALA A 291 27.95 19.09 -27.09
C ALA A 291 27.77 18.52 -25.68
N ALA A 292 27.12 17.35 -25.54
CA ALA A 292 26.99 16.64 -24.27
C ALA A 292 28.35 16.39 -23.59
N LEU A 293 29.38 16.05 -24.38
CA LEU A 293 30.74 15.82 -23.88
C LEU A 293 31.39 17.12 -23.41
N ARG A 294 31.23 18.20 -24.19
CA ARG A 294 31.72 19.55 -23.83
C ARG A 294 31.09 20.05 -22.54
N LEU A 295 29.76 19.96 -22.43
CA LEU A 295 29.00 20.40 -21.26
C LEU A 295 29.37 19.57 -20.02
N ALA A 296 29.47 18.24 -20.16
CA ALA A 296 29.92 17.38 -19.08
C ALA A 296 31.36 17.72 -18.64
N ALA A 297 32.26 18.02 -19.58
CA ALA A 297 33.64 18.40 -19.28
C ALA A 297 33.73 19.78 -18.59
N LEU A 298 33.05 20.80 -19.13
CA LEU A 298 32.99 22.16 -18.56
C LEU A 298 32.40 22.18 -17.15
N SER A 299 31.37 21.37 -16.90
CA SER A 299 30.73 21.24 -15.59
C SER A 299 31.44 20.27 -14.63
N GLY A 300 32.56 19.66 -15.04
CA GLY A 300 33.35 18.77 -14.18
C GLY A 300 32.76 17.37 -13.95
N HIS A 301 31.82 16.95 -14.78
CA HIS A 301 31.14 15.65 -14.72
C HIS A 301 31.91 14.55 -15.49
N SER A 302 33.09 14.18 -14.99
CA SER A 302 33.99 13.29 -15.74
C SER A 302 33.45 11.88 -15.99
N ARG A 303 32.50 11.35 -15.20
CA ARG A 303 31.84 10.05 -15.53
C ARG A 303 30.96 10.13 -16.76
N VAL A 304 30.20 11.22 -16.89
CA VAL A 304 29.39 11.48 -18.08
C VAL A 304 30.29 11.74 -19.29
N ALA A 305 31.31 12.59 -19.13
CA ALA A 305 32.26 12.88 -20.20
C ALA A 305 32.99 11.61 -20.66
N TRP A 306 33.42 10.76 -19.72
CA TRP A 306 34.02 9.47 -20.02
C TRP A 306 33.07 8.56 -20.80
N TYR A 307 31.83 8.40 -20.32
CA TYR A 307 30.83 7.56 -20.97
C TYR A 307 30.54 8.03 -22.40
N LEU A 308 30.37 9.33 -22.61
CA LEU A 308 30.11 9.91 -23.93
C LEU A 308 31.29 9.72 -24.88
N HIS A 309 32.52 9.95 -24.41
CA HIS A 309 33.72 9.70 -25.21
C HIS A 309 33.82 8.22 -25.61
N ARG A 310 33.66 7.30 -24.65
CA ARG A 310 33.74 5.86 -24.89
C ARG A 310 32.62 5.34 -25.79
N SER A 311 31.46 5.98 -25.71
CA SER A 311 30.32 5.71 -26.58
C SER A 311 30.52 6.21 -28.01
N GLY A 312 31.58 6.96 -28.30
CA GLY A 312 31.98 7.36 -29.65
C GLY A 312 32.00 8.87 -29.93
N VAL A 313 31.79 9.72 -28.91
CA VAL A 313 31.89 11.18 -29.09
C VAL A 313 33.36 11.58 -29.20
N ARG A 314 33.74 12.18 -30.34
CA ARG A 314 35.11 12.64 -30.61
C ARG A 314 35.46 13.86 -29.77
N ILE A 315 36.67 13.87 -29.23
CA ILE A 315 37.25 15.03 -28.54
C ILE A 315 37.81 15.97 -29.61
N ASP A 316 37.25 17.18 -29.75
CA ASP A 316 37.86 18.24 -30.54
C ASP A 316 38.93 19.01 -29.73
N GLN A 317 39.77 19.81 -30.40
CA GLN A 317 40.86 20.56 -29.74
C GLN A 317 40.36 21.51 -28.63
N GLY A 318 39.12 22.01 -28.73
CA GLY A 318 38.50 22.88 -27.72
C GLY A 318 38.12 22.09 -26.47
N VAL A 319 37.50 20.91 -26.62
CA VAL A 319 37.16 20.01 -25.50
C VAL A 319 38.42 19.49 -24.81
N GLY A 320 39.44 19.14 -25.57
CA GLY A 320 40.73 18.68 -25.03
C GLY A 320 41.38 19.74 -24.15
N ARG A 321 41.36 21.01 -24.59
CA ARG A 321 41.89 22.14 -23.81
C ARG A 321 41.06 22.46 -22.57
N ILE A 322 39.73 22.40 -22.66
CA ILE A 322 38.81 22.55 -21.52
C ILE A 322 39.01 21.42 -20.49
N ALA A 323 39.16 20.18 -20.95
CA ALA A 323 39.49 19.05 -20.10
C ALA A 323 40.85 19.28 -19.43
N LEU A 324 41.88 19.71 -20.17
CA LEU A 324 43.19 20.06 -19.59
C LEU A 324 43.14 21.24 -18.59
N ASP A 325 42.33 22.28 -18.83
CA ASP A 325 42.17 23.44 -17.94
C ASP A 325 41.37 23.10 -16.67
N ALA A 326 40.43 22.15 -16.75
CA ALA A 326 39.78 21.55 -15.58
C ALA A 326 40.74 20.66 -14.77
N TYR A 327 41.79 20.11 -15.40
CA TYR A 327 42.85 19.31 -14.77
C TYR A 327 43.94 20.16 -14.09
N SER A 328 44.22 21.37 -14.58
CA SER A 328 45.35 22.20 -14.13
C SER A 328 45.11 22.98 -12.82
N HIS A 329 43.89 22.97 -12.27
CA HIS A 329 43.55 23.67 -11.03
C HIS A 329 43.71 22.86 -9.71
N GLY A 330 44.43 21.72 -9.73
CA GLY A 330 45.17 21.10 -8.61
C GLY A 330 44.40 20.74 -7.30
N ARG A 331 44.47 19.49 -6.81
CA ARG A 331 45.60 18.83 -6.10
C ARG A 331 45.25 17.35 -5.86
N ASP A 332 46.25 16.50 -6.05
CA ASP A 332 46.36 15.05 -5.74
C ASP A 332 45.95 14.69 -4.29
N ASP A 333 45.61 13.46 -3.91
CA ASP A 333 46.13 12.16 -4.38
C ASP A 333 45.06 11.21 -4.94
N THR A 334 45.44 10.50 -6.01
CA THR A 334 44.75 9.40 -6.71
C THR A 334 43.77 9.81 -7.81
N PHE A 335 44.29 10.49 -8.85
CA PHE A 335 43.61 10.51 -10.15
C PHE A 335 44.41 9.81 -11.25
N VAL A 336 43.74 8.80 -11.80
CA VAL A 336 43.91 8.20 -13.12
C VAL A 336 44.33 9.26 -14.14
N ASN A 337 45.49 9.03 -14.75
CA ASN A 337 46.01 9.80 -15.86
C ASN A 337 45.02 9.73 -17.04
N LEU A 338 44.82 10.79 -17.82
CA LEU A 338 44.02 10.68 -19.06
C LEU A 338 44.66 9.71 -20.07
N SER A 339 45.94 9.36 -19.90
CA SER A 339 46.57 8.24 -20.61
C SER A 339 46.14 6.85 -20.08
N ASP A 340 45.62 6.76 -18.85
CA ASP A 340 45.03 5.55 -18.24
C ASP A 340 43.49 5.51 -18.40
N VAL A 341 42.89 6.55 -18.98
CA VAL A 341 41.49 6.57 -19.40
C VAL A 341 41.35 5.63 -20.60
N GLY A 342 41.26 4.34 -20.29
CA GLY A 342 41.29 3.23 -21.24
C GLY A 342 41.60 1.87 -20.61
N ALA A 343 42.16 1.81 -19.40
CA ALA A 343 42.35 0.55 -18.70
C ALA A 343 41.04 0.13 -18.03
N ASP A 344 40.39 -0.90 -18.57
CA ASP A 344 39.36 -1.63 -17.86
C ASP A 344 39.95 -2.14 -16.53
N CYS A 345 39.45 -1.65 -15.40
CA CYS A 345 39.96 -2.02 -14.07
C CYS A 345 39.65 -3.49 -13.73
N LEU A 346 38.72 -4.12 -14.46
CA LEU A 346 38.34 -5.51 -14.26
C LEU A 346 39.34 -6.42 -14.97
N ARG A 347 40.13 -7.15 -14.17
CA ARG A 347 41.07 -8.15 -14.68
C ARG A 347 40.37 -9.17 -15.58
N ASP A 348 41.04 -9.65 -16.62
CA ASP A 348 40.46 -10.60 -17.58
C ASP A 348 39.99 -11.90 -16.90
N GLU A 349 40.74 -12.39 -15.90
CA GLU A 349 40.33 -13.52 -15.07
C GLU A 349 38.98 -13.32 -14.36
N HIS A 350 38.72 -12.11 -13.87
CA HIS A 350 37.47 -11.77 -13.19
C HIS A 350 36.31 -11.71 -14.19
N ARG A 351 36.56 -11.10 -15.36
CA ARG A 351 35.61 -11.03 -16.46
C ARG A 351 35.22 -12.43 -16.92
N MET A 352 36.19 -13.32 -17.13
CA MET A 352 35.95 -14.71 -17.53
C MET A 352 35.14 -15.48 -16.48
N ALA A 353 35.38 -15.25 -15.19
CA ALA A 353 34.61 -15.86 -14.10
C ALA A 353 33.15 -15.40 -14.09
N ILE A 354 32.91 -14.09 -14.24
CA ILE A 354 31.56 -13.51 -14.33
C ILE A 354 30.84 -14.04 -15.59
N ASP A 355 31.52 -14.06 -16.74
CA ASP A 355 30.94 -14.56 -18.00
C ASP A 355 30.58 -16.05 -17.90
N ALA A 356 31.34 -16.84 -17.13
CA ALA A 356 31.00 -18.24 -16.87
C ALA A 356 29.70 -18.39 -16.05
N MET A 357 29.49 -17.53 -15.05
CA MET A 357 28.26 -17.49 -14.26
C MET A 357 27.06 -17.04 -15.10
N HIS A 358 27.23 -16.06 -15.99
CA HIS A 358 26.18 -15.65 -16.92
C HIS A 358 25.79 -16.79 -17.87
N ARG A 359 26.77 -17.47 -18.46
CA ARG A 359 26.51 -18.63 -19.35
C ARG A 359 25.71 -19.71 -18.66
N GLU A 360 26.04 -20.04 -17.41
CA GLU A 360 25.30 -20.99 -16.58
C GLU A 360 23.82 -20.60 -16.47
N LEU A 361 23.53 -19.36 -16.06
CA LEU A 361 22.16 -18.86 -15.90
C LEU A 361 21.40 -18.72 -17.22
N ASP A 362 22.07 -18.34 -18.31
CA ASP A 362 21.46 -18.23 -19.63
C ASP A 362 20.98 -19.60 -20.15
N THR A 363 21.73 -20.66 -19.84
CA THR A 363 21.37 -22.04 -20.19
C THR A 363 20.34 -22.66 -19.26
N ALA A 364 20.10 -22.08 -18.07
CA ALA A 364 19.13 -22.57 -17.12
C ALA A 364 17.68 -22.32 -17.58
N SER A 365 16.74 -23.00 -16.91
CA SER A 365 15.29 -22.78 -17.05
C SER A 365 14.95 -21.30 -16.86
N GLU A 366 13.90 -20.83 -17.53
CA GLU A 366 13.38 -19.45 -17.39
C GLU A 366 13.00 -19.11 -15.94
N LEU A 367 12.78 -20.12 -15.09
CA LEU A 367 12.55 -19.95 -13.66
C LEU A 367 13.74 -19.33 -12.90
N TYR A 368 14.96 -19.38 -13.45
CA TYR A 368 16.19 -18.85 -12.83
C TYR A 368 16.80 -17.69 -13.61
N ARG A 369 16.26 -17.34 -14.77
CA ARG A 369 16.79 -16.24 -15.57
C ARG A 369 16.47 -14.89 -14.90
N PRO A 370 17.45 -13.97 -14.78
CA PRO A 370 17.23 -12.66 -14.16
C PRO A 370 16.12 -11.86 -14.86
N SER A 371 15.30 -11.17 -14.05
CA SER A 371 14.26 -10.23 -14.51
C SER A 371 14.86 -8.98 -15.17
N GLN A 372 14.04 -8.10 -15.77
CA GLN A 372 14.56 -6.85 -16.37
C GLN A 372 15.14 -5.91 -15.32
N PHE A 373 14.60 -5.94 -14.10
CA PHE A 373 15.19 -5.27 -12.94
C PHE A 373 16.63 -5.68 -12.74
N TRP A 374 16.89 -6.99 -12.62
CA TRP A 374 18.23 -7.49 -12.34
C TRP A 374 19.17 -7.33 -13.53
N LYS A 375 18.70 -7.48 -14.77
CA LYS A 375 19.49 -7.15 -15.96
C LYS A 375 19.89 -5.67 -16.00
N TYR A 376 19.04 -4.78 -15.54
CA TYR A 376 19.36 -3.36 -15.44
C TYR A 376 20.48 -3.11 -14.41
N TYR A 377 20.37 -3.67 -13.21
CA TYR A 377 21.39 -3.52 -12.16
C TYR A 377 22.69 -4.24 -12.51
N GLU A 378 22.63 -5.43 -13.11
CA GLU A 378 23.79 -6.17 -13.62
C GLU A 378 24.60 -5.29 -14.57
N ASN A 379 23.94 -4.66 -15.55
CA ASN A 379 24.59 -3.74 -16.47
C ASN A 379 25.29 -2.57 -15.76
N ILE A 380 24.65 -2.01 -14.73
CA ILE A 380 25.23 -0.93 -13.93
C ILE A 380 26.43 -1.43 -13.13
N HIS A 381 26.31 -2.58 -12.48
CA HIS A 381 27.35 -3.17 -11.65
C HIS A 381 28.56 -3.55 -12.48
N MET A 382 28.36 -4.14 -13.67
CA MET A 382 29.43 -4.43 -14.62
C MET A 382 30.15 -3.18 -15.08
N GLU A 383 29.41 -2.10 -15.34
CA GLU A 383 30.02 -0.83 -15.71
C GLU A 383 30.82 -0.21 -14.56
N ILE A 384 30.31 -0.30 -13.33
CA ILE A 384 31.03 0.12 -12.12
C ILE A 384 32.31 -0.70 -11.93
N LEU A 385 32.28 -2.03 -12.10
CA LEU A 385 33.46 -2.89 -11.98
C LEU A 385 34.55 -2.60 -13.02
N ARG A 386 34.15 -2.13 -14.22
CA ARG A 386 35.10 -1.72 -15.26
C ARG A 386 35.72 -0.34 -14.97
N GLN A 387 34.92 0.56 -14.38
CA GLN A 387 35.31 1.94 -14.09
C GLN A 387 36.04 2.13 -12.76
N GLU A 388 35.76 1.26 -11.79
CA GLU A 388 36.25 1.35 -10.42
C GLU A 388 36.87 0.03 -9.97
N ALA A 389 37.84 0.11 -9.08
CA ALA A 389 38.51 -1.06 -8.53
C ALA A 389 37.52 -1.94 -7.74
N LEU A 390 37.57 -3.26 -7.96
CA LEU A 390 36.75 -4.26 -7.25
C LEU A 390 36.82 -4.08 -5.73
N GLU A 391 37.97 -3.63 -5.23
CA GLU A 391 38.27 -3.31 -3.84
C GLU A 391 37.36 -2.24 -3.23
N ARG A 392 36.58 -1.50 -4.03
CA ARG A 392 35.67 -0.43 -3.60
C ARG A 392 34.18 -0.78 -3.64
N PHE A 393 33.84 -2.04 -3.84
CA PHE A 393 32.46 -2.44 -4.09
C PHE A 393 31.46 -2.01 -2.98
N LYS A 394 31.86 -1.85 -1.71
CA LYS A 394 30.95 -1.47 -0.60
C LYS A 394 30.45 -0.04 -0.69
N ARG A 395 31.19 0.86 -1.35
CA ARG A 395 30.77 2.25 -1.56
C ARG A 395 30.13 2.50 -2.92
N THR A 396 30.16 1.51 -3.81
CA THR A 396 29.59 1.61 -5.15
C THR A 396 28.43 0.63 -5.31
N ILE A 397 28.73 -0.61 -5.71
CA ILE A 397 27.76 -1.67 -6.03
C ILE A 397 26.87 -1.96 -4.83
N SER A 398 27.44 -1.99 -3.61
CA SER A 398 26.68 -2.31 -2.41
C SER A 398 25.59 -1.30 -2.04
N ARG A 399 25.61 -0.10 -2.63
CA ARG A 399 24.53 0.89 -2.45
C ARG A 399 23.23 0.48 -3.14
N SER A 400 23.30 -0.51 -4.04
CA SER A 400 22.14 -1.11 -4.69
C SER A 400 21.66 -2.40 -3.99
N TYR A 401 22.27 -2.75 -2.86
CA TYR A 401 21.83 -3.84 -1.99
C TYR A 401 21.19 -3.29 -0.69
N PHE A 402 21.23 -4.05 0.40
CA PHE A 402 20.63 -3.76 1.71
C PHE A 402 21.33 -2.61 2.51
N CYS A 403 21.73 -1.52 1.85
CA CYS A 403 22.40 -0.37 2.47
C CYS A 403 21.63 0.92 2.18
N THR A 404 21.25 1.66 3.23
CA THR A 404 20.32 2.79 3.14
C THR A 404 20.99 4.10 3.55
N LEU A 405 20.97 5.10 2.67
CA LEU A 405 21.36 6.47 3.00
C LEU A 405 20.11 7.31 3.28
N PRO A 406 19.88 7.80 4.50
CA PRO A 406 18.68 8.57 4.82
C PRO A 406 18.55 9.82 3.93
N SER A 407 17.46 9.91 3.16
CA SER A 407 17.21 11.02 2.22
C SER A 407 16.84 12.34 2.93
N GLY A 408 16.27 12.27 4.13
CA GLY A 408 15.88 13.40 4.98
C GLY A 408 15.76 13.01 6.46
N ASP A 409 15.45 13.97 7.33
CA ASP A 409 15.20 13.72 8.75
C ASP A 409 13.88 12.97 8.99
N ASP A 410 12.98 12.99 8.01
CA ASP A 410 11.73 12.24 7.96
C ASP A 410 11.88 10.84 7.33
N HIS A 411 13.10 10.37 7.09
CA HIS A 411 13.34 9.05 6.51
C HIS A 411 12.76 7.95 7.44
N PRO A 412 11.90 7.04 6.94
CA PRO A 412 11.15 6.11 7.80
C PRO A 412 12.01 5.26 8.73
N GLN A 413 13.12 4.69 8.22
CA GLN A 413 14.04 3.90 9.05
C GLN A 413 14.73 4.74 10.12
N LEU A 414 15.06 6.01 9.82
CA LEU A 414 15.71 6.89 10.78
C LEU A 414 14.73 7.25 11.92
N GLN A 415 13.49 7.61 11.57
CA GLN A 415 12.44 7.89 12.55
C GLN A 415 12.12 6.66 13.41
N TRP A 416 12.00 5.49 12.78
CA TRP A 416 11.78 4.24 13.50
C TRP A 416 12.90 3.95 14.50
N MET A 417 14.16 4.10 14.09
CA MET A 417 15.29 3.91 15.00
C MET A 417 15.30 4.94 16.13
N GLU A 418 14.90 6.18 15.89
CA GLU A 418 14.74 7.18 16.95
C GLU A 418 13.63 6.81 17.95
N ASP A 419 12.52 6.25 17.46
CA ASP A 419 11.36 5.87 18.26
C ASP A 419 11.65 4.66 19.18
N ILE A 420 12.46 3.71 18.71
CA ILE A 420 12.79 2.49 19.48
C ILE A 420 14.07 2.61 20.32
N SER A 421 14.91 3.62 20.07
CA SER A 421 16.14 3.84 20.83
C SER A 421 15.82 4.38 22.22
N ASP A 422 16.48 3.83 23.24
CA ASP A 422 16.38 4.37 24.59
C ASP A 422 17.17 5.70 24.73
N LYS A 423 16.97 6.39 25.86
CA LYS A 423 17.61 7.68 26.12
C LYS A 423 19.12 7.58 26.19
N ASP A 424 19.65 6.45 26.66
CA ASP A 424 21.08 6.25 26.85
C ASP A 424 21.76 6.05 25.48
N ALA A 425 21.17 5.22 24.61
CA ALA A 425 21.58 5.04 23.22
C ALA A 425 21.58 6.37 22.44
N LEU A 426 20.56 7.21 22.63
CA LEU A 426 20.50 8.53 22.01
C LEU A 426 21.57 9.50 22.57
N SER A 427 21.94 9.36 23.84
CA SER A 427 23.01 10.17 24.43
C SER A 427 24.41 9.77 23.94
N ASN A 428 24.62 8.49 23.65
CA ASN A 428 25.89 7.92 23.20
C ASN A 428 26.21 8.20 21.72
N ILE A 429 25.29 8.77 20.95
CA ILE A 429 25.52 9.11 19.54
C ILE A 429 26.76 10.01 19.36
N GLN A 430 27.11 10.83 20.35
CA GLN A 430 28.29 11.70 20.30
C GLN A 430 29.62 10.92 20.32
N ASP A 431 29.62 9.68 20.79
CA ASP A 431 30.82 8.83 20.85
C ASP A 431 31.20 8.26 19.48
N TYR A 432 30.31 8.39 18.49
CA TYR A 432 30.52 7.89 17.14
C TYR A 432 31.07 8.97 16.23
N ARG A 433 32.20 8.63 15.58
CA ARG A 433 32.86 9.51 14.62
C ARG A 433 32.83 8.90 13.22
N ILE A 434 32.24 9.61 12.27
CA ILE A 434 32.36 9.25 10.86
C ILE A 434 33.65 9.83 10.27
N ILE A 435 34.46 8.96 9.67
CA ILE A 435 35.56 9.38 8.80
C ILE A 435 34.93 9.61 7.43
N ASP A 436 34.77 10.88 7.12
CA ASP A 436 34.11 11.37 5.93
C ASP A 436 34.69 10.72 4.65
N PRO A 437 33.94 9.81 3.99
CA PRO A 437 34.45 9.02 2.87
C PRO A 437 34.70 9.88 1.63
N ASP A 438 34.12 11.07 1.59
CA ASP A 438 34.26 12.01 0.49
C ASP A 438 35.41 13.00 0.71
N LYS A 439 36.21 12.82 1.77
CA LYS A 439 37.44 13.59 2.03
C LYS A 439 38.69 12.73 1.85
N LEU A 440 39.64 13.26 1.09
CA LEU A 440 41.00 12.75 0.98
C LEU A 440 41.78 12.96 2.29
N SER A 441 42.88 12.24 2.45
CA SER A 441 43.80 12.34 3.60
C SER A 441 44.29 13.77 3.87
N ASN A 442 44.43 14.57 2.81
CA ASN A 442 44.82 15.98 2.87
C ASN A 442 43.65 16.96 3.14
N GLY A 443 42.47 16.44 3.49
CA GLY A 443 41.28 17.22 3.86
C GLY A 443 40.44 17.74 2.68
N ARG A 444 40.86 17.50 1.44
CA ARG A 444 40.14 17.94 0.23
C ARG A 444 39.01 17.00 -0.12
N LEU A 445 37.95 17.53 -0.73
CA LEU A 445 36.85 16.70 -1.20
C LEU A 445 37.24 15.92 -2.45
N ILE A 446 36.83 14.65 -2.52
CA ILE A 446 36.87 13.88 -3.78
C ILE A 446 35.94 14.53 -4.81
N ARG A 447 36.19 14.27 -6.11
CA ARG A 447 35.43 14.88 -7.20
C ARG A 447 33.93 14.55 -7.07
N PRO A 448 33.01 15.49 -7.39
CA PRO A 448 31.57 15.36 -7.12
C PRO A 448 30.95 14.02 -7.56
N HIS A 449 31.29 13.54 -8.75
CA HIS A 449 30.74 12.30 -9.34
C HIS A 449 31.24 10.99 -8.68
N ARG A 450 32.19 11.07 -7.73
CA ARG A 450 32.66 9.94 -6.90
C ARG A 450 32.21 10.05 -5.44
N ARG A 451 31.43 11.09 -5.10
CA ARG A 451 30.97 11.31 -3.73
C ARG A 451 29.84 10.35 -3.37
N ILE A 452 29.84 9.88 -2.14
CA ILE A 452 28.74 9.12 -1.55
C ILE A 452 27.64 10.08 -1.12
N PHE A 453 28.00 11.26 -0.58
CA PHE A 453 27.08 12.28 -0.07
C PHE A 453 27.00 13.48 -1.02
N GLU A 454 26.06 13.43 -1.96
CA GLU A 454 25.95 14.38 -3.08
C GLU A 454 25.22 15.69 -2.72
N THR A 455 24.08 15.61 -2.02
CA THR A 455 23.22 16.76 -1.65
C THR A 455 23.18 16.95 -0.13
N GLU A 456 23.11 18.22 0.33
CA GLU A 456 23.10 18.58 1.76
C GLU A 456 24.17 17.86 2.60
N ARG A 457 25.36 17.66 2.03
CA ARG A 457 26.40 16.74 2.49
C ARG A 457 26.62 16.69 4.01
N THR A 458 26.77 17.85 4.66
CA THR A 458 26.98 17.90 6.11
C THR A 458 25.83 17.26 6.88
N LYS A 459 24.58 17.52 6.47
CA LYS A 459 23.39 16.90 7.06
C LYS A 459 23.30 15.41 6.70
N ALA A 460 23.61 15.04 5.46
CA ALA A 460 23.57 13.64 5.02
C ALA A 460 24.59 12.76 5.79
N ILE A 461 25.79 13.28 6.01
CA ILE A 461 26.83 12.66 6.84
C ILE A 461 26.33 12.49 8.28
N ASP A 462 25.74 13.54 8.86
CA ASP A 462 25.24 13.48 10.23
C ASP A 462 24.07 12.50 10.39
N ARG A 463 23.12 12.49 9.43
CA ARG A 463 22.01 11.53 9.38
C ARG A 463 22.51 10.09 9.29
N TYR A 464 23.47 9.80 8.41
CA TYR A 464 24.02 8.46 8.27
C TYR A 464 24.79 8.03 9.53
N ARG A 465 25.60 8.92 10.11
CA ARG A 465 26.28 8.70 11.38
C ARG A 465 25.26 8.36 12.48
N LYS A 466 24.20 9.15 12.62
CA LYS A 466 23.12 8.95 13.59
C LYS A 466 22.43 7.59 13.41
N LEU A 467 22.09 7.22 12.17
CA LEU A 467 21.50 5.91 11.86
C LEU A 467 22.41 4.76 12.32
N VAL A 468 23.69 4.78 11.93
CA VAL A 468 24.63 3.71 12.28
C VAL A 468 24.86 3.65 13.79
N SER A 469 24.92 4.79 14.48
CA SER A 469 25.01 4.83 15.95
C SER A 469 23.83 4.13 16.61
N MET A 470 22.60 4.48 16.24
CA MET A 470 21.40 3.87 16.83
C MET A 470 21.30 2.38 16.49
N LEU A 471 21.62 2.00 15.25
CA LEU A 471 21.67 0.59 14.84
C LEU A 471 22.69 -0.20 15.66
N TRP A 472 23.87 0.37 15.92
CA TRP A 472 24.90 -0.31 16.68
C TRP A 472 24.55 -0.45 18.16
N GLU A 473 24.02 0.59 18.81
CA GLU A 473 23.52 0.49 20.20
C GLU A 473 22.39 -0.55 20.32
N PHE A 474 21.46 -0.54 19.36
CA PHE A 474 20.41 -1.55 19.32
C PHE A 474 20.99 -2.96 19.12
N ALA A 475 21.91 -3.14 18.18
CA ALA A 475 22.59 -4.43 17.96
C ALA A 475 23.32 -4.89 19.22
N SER A 476 24.04 -4.01 19.92
CA SER A 476 24.74 -4.34 21.17
C SER A 476 23.79 -4.77 22.29
N SER A 477 22.61 -4.15 22.41
CA SER A 477 21.61 -4.59 23.40
C SER A 477 20.89 -5.88 23.00
N TYR A 478 20.77 -6.15 21.70
CA TYR A 478 20.13 -7.35 21.16
C TYR A 478 21.08 -8.58 21.13
N ASP A 479 22.39 -8.35 21.14
CA ASP A 479 23.41 -9.36 20.89
C ASP A 479 23.71 -10.25 22.11
N THR A 480 23.07 -11.42 22.10
CA THR A 480 23.27 -12.48 23.09
C THR A 480 24.56 -13.27 22.87
N LEU A 481 25.15 -13.20 21.68
CA LEU A 481 26.35 -13.94 21.27
C LEU A 481 27.66 -13.15 21.49
N LYS A 482 27.56 -11.90 21.98
CA LYS A 482 28.70 -11.01 22.26
C LYS A 482 29.59 -10.79 21.02
N LEU A 483 28.98 -10.77 19.84
CA LEU A 483 29.60 -10.41 18.57
C LEU A 483 29.99 -8.93 18.51
N THR A 484 29.19 -8.00 19.04
CA THR A 484 29.53 -6.56 19.06
C THR A 484 30.78 -6.27 19.88
N ASP A 485 31.13 -7.16 20.82
CA ASP A 485 32.29 -7.01 21.70
C ASP A 485 33.59 -7.46 21.04
N ARG A 486 33.52 -8.20 19.92
CA ARG A 486 34.70 -8.81 19.28
C ARG A 486 34.81 -8.60 17.77
N LEU A 487 33.70 -8.35 17.07
CA LEU A 487 33.71 -8.12 15.63
C LEU A 487 33.91 -6.63 15.31
N SER A 488 34.56 -6.39 14.18
CA SER A 488 34.67 -5.07 13.55
C SER A 488 34.44 -5.20 12.06
N GLU A 489 33.98 -4.12 11.43
CA GLU A 489 33.72 -4.08 10.00
C GLU A 489 35.04 -4.26 9.22
N PRO A 490 35.11 -5.19 8.24
CA PRO A 490 36.31 -5.35 7.44
C PRO A 490 36.58 -4.14 6.54
N LEU A 491 37.84 -3.69 6.51
CA LEU A 491 38.28 -2.62 5.60
C LEU A 491 38.20 -3.02 4.12
N LEU A 492 38.28 -4.32 3.82
CA LEU A 492 38.13 -4.85 2.46
C LEU A 492 36.75 -4.47 1.89
N GLY A 493 36.75 -3.96 0.66
CA GLY A 493 35.55 -3.39 0.01
C GLY A 493 35.39 -1.88 0.20
N GLU A 494 36.25 -1.25 1.02
CA GLU A 494 36.25 0.18 1.37
C GLU A 494 34.88 0.72 1.91
N PRO A 495 34.39 0.21 3.06
CA PRO A 495 33.11 0.64 3.64
C PRO A 495 33.10 2.13 4.04
N ILE A 496 31.90 2.68 4.29
CA ILE A 496 31.76 3.98 4.95
C ILE A 496 32.20 3.83 6.40
N LYS A 497 33.21 4.62 6.81
CA LYS A 497 33.93 4.40 8.05
C LYS A 497 33.27 5.14 9.22
N VAL A 498 32.50 4.44 10.05
CA VAL A 498 32.02 4.95 11.34
C VAL A 498 32.80 4.29 12.46
N MET A 499 33.38 5.10 13.34
CA MET A 499 34.23 4.65 14.45
C MET A 499 33.48 4.74 15.78
N LYS A 500 33.54 3.69 16.59
CA LYS A 500 33.11 3.65 18.00
C LYS A 500 34.25 3.04 18.83
N ASP A 501 34.78 3.76 19.83
CA ASP A 501 35.85 3.27 20.72
C ASP A 501 37.05 2.65 19.98
N GLY A 502 37.45 3.25 18.86
CA GLY A 502 38.56 2.76 18.03
C GLY A 502 38.22 1.56 17.13
N ARG A 503 36.99 1.04 17.17
CA ARG A 503 36.48 -0.03 16.30
C ARG A 503 35.70 0.52 15.14
N LEU A 504 35.82 -0.14 13.99
CA LEU A 504 35.04 0.20 12.82
C LEU A 504 33.69 -0.53 12.88
N VAL A 505 32.61 0.25 12.79
CA VAL A 505 31.23 -0.24 12.80
C VAL A 505 30.51 0.21 11.53
N SER A 506 29.48 -0.52 11.13
CA SER A 506 28.73 -0.26 9.90
C SER A 506 27.27 -0.67 10.05
N GLN A 507 26.42 -0.17 9.14
CA GLN A 507 25.04 -0.63 9.00
C GLN A 507 24.97 -2.13 8.69
N ASP A 508 25.82 -2.62 7.79
CA ASP A 508 25.84 -4.03 7.38
C ASP A 508 26.22 -4.96 8.53
N LEU A 509 27.24 -4.61 9.32
CA LEU A 509 27.66 -5.41 10.46
C LEU A 509 26.60 -5.43 11.57
N ALA A 510 26.00 -4.28 11.88
CA ALA A 510 24.94 -4.20 12.89
C ALA A 510 23.73 -5.08 12.51
N ASN A 511 23.24 -4.95 11.27
CA ASN A 511 22.12 -5.77 10.79
C ASN A 511 22.47 -7.26 10.76
N SER A 512 23.67 -7.61 10.29
CA SER A 512 24.12 -9.02 10.24
C SER A 512 24.21 -9.65 11.64
N ILE A 513 24.64 -8.89 12.65
CA ILE A 513 24.68 -9.37 14.04
C ILE A 513 23.27 -9.63 14.58
N ILE A 514 22.30 -8.75 14.30
CA ILE A 514 20.90 -8.91 14.71
C ILE A 514 20.27 -10.14 14.04
N GLU A 515 20.52 -10.31 12.74
CA GLU A 515 20.03 -11.43 11.94
C GLU A 515 20.63 -12.76 12.43
N VAL A 516 21.95 -12.84 12.62
CA VAL A 516 22.61 -14.05 13.17
C VAL A 516 22.11 -14.39 14.57
N ASN A 517 21.94 -13.39 15.44
CA ASN A 517 21.35 -13.61 16.76
C ASN A 517 19.93 -14.18 16.65
N THR A 518 19.13 -13.71 15.69
CA THR A 518 17.77 -14.21 15.48
C THR A 518 17.76 -15.61 14.90
N ILE A 519 18.62 -15.90 13.91
CA ILE A 519 18.75 -17.21 13.28
C ILE A 519 19.15 -18.26 14.30
N LEU A 520 20.24 -18.01 15.05
CA LEU A 520 20.82 -18.97 16.00
C LEU A 520 20.03 -19.08 17.31
N ARG A 521 19.12 -18.15 17.61
CA ARG A 521 18.31 -18.20 18.84
C ARG A 521 17.45 -19.46 18.85
N SER A 522 17.54 -20.22 19.93
CA SER A 522 16.78 -21.48 20.14
C SER A 522 17.09 -22.60 19.14
N LEU A 523 18.08 -22.45 18.25
CA LEU A 523 18.59 -23.56 17.45
C LEU A 523 19.30 -24.51 18.43
N LYS A 524 18.75 -25.72 18.63
CA LYS A 524 19.44 -26.75 19.41
C LYS A 524 20.75 -27.05 18.68
N SER A 525 21.89 -26.92 19.36
CA SER A 525 23.19 -27.28 18.80
C SER A 525 23.07 -28.65 18.14
N PRO A 526 23.46 -28.83 16.86
CA PRO A 526 23.55 -30.14 16.28
C PRO A 526 24.49 -30.97 17.15
N THR A 527 24.07 -32.20 17.42
CA THR A 527 24.95 -33.25 17.93
C THR A 527 26.14 -33.41 16.97
N ASP A 528 27.35 -33.11 17.45
CA ASP A 528 28.67 -33.44 16.91
C ASP A 528 29.19 -32.82 15.57
N GLY A 529 28.57 -31.77 14.98
CA GLY A 529 29.04 -31.20 13.69
C GLY A 529 28.85 -29.69 13.44
N ALA A 530 29.57 -29.14 12.46
CA ALA A 530 29.44 -27.75 11.99
C ALA A 530 28.15 -27.54 11.15
N LEU A 531 27.43 -26.44 11.39
CA LEU A 531 26.17 -26.12 10.71
C LEU A 531 26.37 -25.92 9.21
N LYS A 532 25.60 -26.61 8.36
CA LYS A 532 25.54 -26.36 6.92
C LYS A 532 24.51 -25.25 6.64
N VAL A 533 24.99 -24.07 6.25
CA VAL A 533 24.16 -22.87 6.07
C VAL A 533 24.10 -22.49 4.59
N ALA A 534 22.90 -22.45 4.02
CA ALA A 534 22.66 -21.93 2.68
C ALA A 534 22.16 -20.48 2.76
N GLU A 535 22.74 -19.55 2.00
CA GLU A 535 22.22 -18.20 1.83
C GLU A 535 21.87 -17.96 0.35
N ILE A 536 20.60 -17.62 0.10
CA ILE A 536 20.07 -17.35 -1.23
C ILE A 536 19.94 -15.83 -1.38
N GLY A 537 20.60 -15.26 -2.37
CA GLY A 537 20.66 -13.82 -2.60
C GLY A 537 21.53 -13.09 -1.57
N ALA A 538 22.73 -13.61 -1.30
CA ALA A 538 23.64 -13.09 -0.30
C ALA A 538 24.24 -11.70 -0.63
N GLY A 539 24.08 -11.24 -1.88
CA GLY A 539 24.72 -10.04 -2.40
C GLY A 539 26.23 -10.22 -2.42
N TYR A 540 26.95 -9.48 -1.58
CA TYR A 540 28.40 -9.66 -1.42
C TYR A 540 28.79 -10.57 -0.24
N GLY A 541 27.84 -11.12 0.52
CA GLY A 541 28.10 -12.05 1.63
C GLY A 541 28.30 -11.39 3.00
N ARG A 542 27.61 -10.28 3.30
CA ARG A 542 27.73 -9.59 4.61
C ARG A 542 27.41 -10.52 5.80
N LEU A 543 26.40 -11.38 5.65
CA LEU A 543 25.95 -12.28 6.70
C LEU A 543 26.93 -13.45 6.89
N ALA A 544 27.48 -13.98 5.79
CA ALA A 544 28.51 -15.03 5.81
C ALA A 544 29.70 -14.65 6.69
N TYR A 545 30.18 -13.40 6.60
CA TYR A 545 31.27 -12.88 7.45
C TYR A 545 30.97 -13.00 8.95
N VAL A 546 29.72 -12.73 9.35
CA VAL A 546 29.30 -12.80 10.75
C VAL A 546 29.02 -14.23 11.17
N MET A 547 28.32 -15.02 10.36
CA MET A 547 27.94 -16.40 10.67
C MET A 547 29.17 -17.30 10.87
N LEU A 548 30.17 -17.22 9.98
CA LEU A 548 31.41 -18.00 10.06
C LEU A 548 32.24 -17.74 11.33
N GLN A 549 32.02 -16.59 11.98
CA GLN A 549 32.66 -16.22 13.24
C GLN A 549 31.76 -16.42 14.46
N ALA A 550 30.45 -16.49 14.26
CA ALA A 550 29.47 -16.67 15.33
C ALA A 550 29.36 -18.13 15.76
N ALA A 551 29.37 -19.06 14.82
CA ALA A 551 29.24 -20.49 15.08
C ALA A 551 30.07 -21.33 14.10
N PRO A 552 30.57 -22.52 14.50
CA PRO A 552 31.16 -23.48 13.57
C PRO A 552 30.16 -23.82 12.46
N SER A 553 30.45 -23.36 11.25
CA SER A 553 29.56 -23.48 10.09
C SER A 553 30.33 -23.70 8.80
N ARG A 554 29.70 -24.41 7.87
CA ARG A 554 30.04 -24.48 6.45
C ARG A 554 29.01 -23.64 5.70
N TYR A 555 29.45 -22.70 4.88
CA TYR A 555 28.60 -21.64 4.34
C TYR A 555 28.50 -21.67 2.82
N PHE A 556 27.29 -21.77 2.28
CA PHE A 556 27.04 -22.01 0.86
C PHE A 556 26.20 -20.86 0.31
N ILE A 557 26.70 -20.16 -0.70
CA ILE A 557 26.07 -18.96 -1.25
C ILE A 557 25.51 -19.25 -2.64
N PHE A 558 24.23 -18.92 -2.82
CA PHE A 558 23.51 -19.02 -4.08
C PHE A 558 23.11 -17.63 -4.53
N ASP A 559 23.62 -17.17 -5.69
CA ASP A 559 23.31 -15.83 -6.18
C ASP A 559 23.42 -15.75 -7.71
N ILE A 560 23.11 -14.58 -8.28
CA ILE A 560 23.33 -14.25 -9.69
C ILE A 560 24.62 -13.43 -9.86
N ALA A 561 25.15 -13.38 -11.08
CA ALA A 561 26.29 -12.52 -11.39
C ALA A 561 25.84 -11.05 -11.61
N PRO A 562 26.72 -10.06 -11.34
CA PRO A 562 28.07 -10.18 -10.77
C PRO A 562 28.10 -10.29 -9.23
N ALA A 563 26.96 -10.30 -8.53
CA ALA A 563 26.92 -10.36 -7.06
C ALA A 563 27.64 -11.61 -6.51
N LEU A 564 27.35 -12.78 -7.08
CA LEU A 564 28.01 -14.05 -6.75
C LEU A 564 29.53 -13.95 -6.85
N PHE A 565 30.05 -13.35 -7.92
CA PHE A 565 31.48 -13.16 -8.13
C PHE A 565 32.09 -12.24 -7.04
N ILE A 566 31.43 -11.14 -6.72
CA ILE A 566 31.87 -10.21 -5.67
C ILE A 566 31.90 -10.93 -4.32
N SER A 567 30.88 -11.72 -4.02
CA SER A 567 30.82 -12.52 -2.80
C SER A 567 31.95 -13.54 -2.74
N GLN A 568 32.18 -14.28 -3.83
CA GLN A 568 33.28 -15.24 -3.95
C GLN A 568 34.62 -14.58 -3.69
N TRP A 569 34.90 -13.45 -4.34
CA TRP A 569 36.13 -12.71 -4.13
C TRP A 569 36.27 -12.20 -2.69
N TYR A 570 35.23 -11.56 -2.17
CA TYR A 570 35.25 -10.93 -0.85
C TYR A 570 35.45 -11.93 0.29
N ILE A 571 34.61 -12.97 0.33
CA ILE A 571 34.62 -13.95 1.42
C ILE A 571 35.87 -14.84 1.37
N SER A 572 36.31 -15.25 0.18
CA SER A 572 37.56 -16.02 0.05
C SER A 572 38.80 -15.20 0.44
N THR A 573 38.75 -13.88 0.27
CA THR A 573 39.86 -12.99 0.66
C THR A 573 39.87 -12.73 2.17
N LEU A 574 38.69 -12.67 2.81
CA LEU A 574 38.59 -12.47 4.25
C LEU A 574 38.99 -13.71 5.06
N PHE A 575 38.75 -14.90 4.53
CA PHE A 575 39.01 -16.17 5.19
C PHE A 575 39.96 -17.05 4.35
N PRO A 576 41.22 -16.63 4.15
CA PRO A 576 42.18 -17.35 3.33
C PRO A 576 42.54 -18.74 3.89
N GLU A 577 42.26 -18.99 5.18
CA GLU A 577 42.47 -20.27 5.85
C GLU A 577 41.34 -21.28 5.62
N LYS A 578 40.19 -20.85 5.10
CA LYS A 578 39.03 -21.71 4.84
C LYS A 578 39.17 -22.38 3.47
N ARG A 579 38.75 -23.64 3.36
CA ARG A 579 38.68 -24.35 2.08
C ARG A 579 37.49 -23.84 1.28
N VAL A 580 37.74 -23.34 0.08
CA VAL A 580 36.73 -22.70 -0.76
C VAL A 580 36.45 -23.53 -2.01
N PHE A 581 35.19 -23.92 -2.19
CA PHE A 581 34.65 -24.39 -3.45
C PHE A 581 34.26 -23.17 -4.30
N LYS A 582 35.08 -22.83 -5.29
CA LYS A 582 34.77 -21.75 -6.24
C LYS A 582 33.71 -22.21 -7.23
N PHE A 583 32.91 -21.27 -7.73
CA PHE A 583 31.93 -21.52 -8.77
C PHE A 583 32.56 -22.26 -9.95
N ARG A 584 31.92 -23.37 -10.33
CA ARG A 584 32.13 -24.11 -11.57
C ARG A 584 30.82 -24.79 -11.98
N HIS A 585 30.70 -25.08 -13.27
CA HIS A 585 29.60 -25.89 -13.79
C HIS A 585 29.74 -27.36 -13.33
N PHE A 586 28.60 -28.03 -13.12
CA PHE A 586 28.49 -29.46 -12.87
C PHE A 586 27.07 -29.92 -13.23
N GLU A 587 26.91 -31.20 -13.60
CA GLU A 587 25.62 -31.73 -14.05
C GLU A 587 24.87 -32.46 -12.93
N LYS A 588 25.60 -33.07 -12.00
CA LYS A 588 25.02 -33.86 -10.90
C LYS A 588 25.78 -33.62 -9.60
N PHE A 589 25.08 -33.72 -8.47
CA PHE A 589 25.68 -33.55 -7.14
C PHE A 589 26.88 -34.48 -6.89
N ALA A 590 26.81 -35.72 -7.38
CA ALA A 590 27.89 -36.70 -7.24
C ALA A 590 29.22 -36.23 -7.87
N ASP A 591 29.19 -35.30 -8.82
CA ASP A 591 30.39 -34.73 -9.46
C ASP A 591 31.16 -33.77 -8.53
N ILE A 592 30.50 -33.30 -7.46
CA ILE A 592 31.05 -32.31 -6.54
C ILE A 592 31.04 -32.79 -5.09
N GLU A 593 30.35 -33.88 -4.75
CA GLU A 593 30.09 -34.31 -3.37
C GLU A 593 31.36 -34.39 -2.50
N ALA A 594 32.40 -35.10 -2.97
CA ALA A 594 33.64 -35.25 -2.22
C ALA A 594 34.40 -33.92 -2.05
N GLU A 595 34.45 -33.10 -3.10
CA GLU A 595 35.10 -31.77 -3.06
C GLU A 595 34.32 -30.83 -2.13
N LEU A 596 33.00 -30.87 -2.23
CA LEU A 596 32.11 -30.04 -1.45
C LEU A 596 32.19 -30.40 0.02
N ASP A 597 32.25 -31.68 0.38
CA ASP A 597 32.39 -32.18 1.75
C ASP A 597 33.65 -31.68 2.46
N GLU A 598 34.72 -31.42 1.71
CA GLU A 598 35.93 -30.79 2.21
C GLU A 598 35.85 -29.25 2.22
N ALA A 599 34.88 -28.63 1.55
CA ALA A 599 34.76 -27.18 1.51
C ALA A 599 34.08 -26.62 2.77
N ASP A 600 34.67 -25.55 3.31
CA ASP A 600 34.09 -24.75 4.38
C ASP A 600 33.17 -23.66 3.82
N ILE A 601 33.44 -23.18 2.59
CA ILE A 601 32.68 -22.14 1.90
C ILE A 601 32.47 -22.56 0.45
N ALA A 602 31.28 -22.37 -0.11
CA ALA A 602 30.99 -22.73 -1.50
C ALA A 602 30.11 -21.68 -2.20
N PHE A 603 30.30 -21.53 -3.52
CA PHE A 603 29.62 -20.54 -4.35
C PHE A 603 28.93 -21.19 -5.54
N PHE A 604 27.65 -20.90 -5.70
CA PHE A 604 26.77 -21.47 -6.71
C PHE A 604 25.91 -20.40 -7.38
N THR A 605 25.61 -20.58 -8.66
CA THR A 605 24.53 -19.80 -9.29
C THR A 605 23.18 -20.25 -8.75
N ALA A 606 22.19 -19.36 -8.78
CA ALA A 606 20.86 -19.63 -8.21
C ALA A 606 20.20 -20.92 -8.76
N ASN A 607 20.43 -21.30 -10.02
CA ASN A 607 19.87 -22.52 -10.62
C ASN A 607 20.47 -23.82 -10.06
N GLN A 608 21.73 -23.79 -9.59
CA GLN A 608 22.42 -25.00 -9.11
C GLN A 608 21.83 -25.55 -7.81
N ILE A 609 20.95 -24.80 -7.14
CA ILE A 609 20.19 -25.29 -5.97
C ILE A 609 19.33 -26.51 -6.31
N GLU A 610 18.86 -26.65 -7.56
CA GLU A 610 18.09 -27.81 -8.02
C GLU A 610 18.90 -29.10 -7.94
N LEU A 611 20.22 -29.00 -8.09
CA LEU A 611 21.13 -30.13 -8.08
C LEU A 611 21.50 -30.56 -6.66
N ILE A 612 21.18 -29.76 -5.64
CA ILE A 612 21.51 -30.08 -4.24
C ILE A 612 20.49 -31.08 -3.67
N PRO A 613 20.91 -32.11 -2.92
CA PRO A 613 20.01 -33.09 -2.31
C PRO A 613 19.03 -32.50 -1.28
N ASP A 614 17.91 -33.19 -1.09
CA ASP A 614 16.90 -32.84 -0.09
C ASP A 614 17.50 -32.86 1.33
N GLY A 615 17.20 -31.83 2.11
CA GLY A 615 17.68 -31.70 3.49
C GLY A 615 19.20 -31.60 3.65
N TYR A 616 19.96 -31.27 2.59
CA TYR A 616 21.42 -31.14 2.66
C TYR A 616 21.90 -30.04 3.62
N PHE A 617 21.15 -28.93 3.74
CA PHE A 617 21.49 -27.81 4.60
C PHE A 617 20.73 -27.88 5.93
N ASP A 618 21.36 -27.51 7.04
CA ASP A 618 20.67 -27.38 8.33
C ASP A 618 19.79 -26.14 8.35
N VAL A 619 20.35 -25.02 7.84
CA VAL A 619 19.71 -23.71 7.84
C VAL A 619 19.76 -23.11 6.44
N SER A 620 18.63 -22.64 5.94
CA SER A 620 18.60 -21.78 4.75
C SER A 620 18.16 -20.36 5.11
N ILE A 621 18.77 -19.39 4.47
CA ILE A 621 18.62 -17.97 4.75
C ILE A 621 18.29 -17.26 3.45
N ASN A 622 17.32 -16.36 3.51
CA ASN A 622 17.03 -15.46 2.42
C ASN A 622 16.70 -14.07 2.98
N ILE A 623 17.41 -13.05 2.48
CA ILE A 623 17.26 -11.66 2.91
C ILE A 623 17.13 -10.78 1.68
N SER A 624 16.01 -10.10 1.55
CA SER A 624 15.79 -9.01 0.60
C SER A 624 16.19 -9.36 -0.85
N SER A 625 15.70 -10.47 -1.39
CA SER A 625 15.98 -10.86 -2.78
C SER A 625 14.83 -11.58 -3.50
N LEU A 626 13.90 -12.23 -2.79
CA LEU A 626 12.79 -12.94 -3.42
C LEU A 626 11.70 -12.00 -3.93
N HIS A 627 11.52 -10.84 -3.29
CA HIS A 627 10.49 -9.85 -3.65
C HIS A 627 10.71 -9.18 -5.03
N GLU A 628 11.88 -9.38 -5.65
CA GLU A 628 12.25 -8.83 -6.96
C GLU A 628 12.02 -9.82 -8.12
N MET A 629 11.62 -11.06 -7.80
CA MET A 629 11.38 -12.14 -8.76
C MET A 629 9.91 -12.20 -9.21
N PHE A 630 9.64 -12.74 -10.40
CA PHE A 630 8.27 -13.06 -10.80
C PHE A 630 7.67 -14.11 -9.86
N GLN A 631 6.35 -14.10 -9.67
CA GLN A 631 5.70 -14.97 -8.69
C GLN A 631 6.03 -16.47 -8.88
N ASN A 632 6.05 -16.96 -10.13
CA ASN A 632 6.42 -18.34 -10.44
C ASN A 632 7.88 -18.67 -10.10
N GLN A 633 8.80 -17.71 -10.32
CA GLN A 633 10.22 -17.86 -9.97
C GLN A 633 10.40 -17.89 -8.45
N MET A 634 9.68 -17.03 -7.73
CA MET A 634 9.71 -16.97 -6.27
C MET A 634 9.10 -18.22 -5.64
N GLU A 635 7.94 -18.69 -6.11
CA GLU A 635 7.32 -19.93 -5.66
C GLU A 635 8.24 -21.13 -5.89
N ASN A 636 8.92 -21.19 -7.05
CA ASN A 636 9.94 -22.21 -7.32
C ASN A 636 11.13 -22.11 -6.35
N MET A 637 11.69 -20.91 -6.14
CA MET A 637 12.83 -20.73 -5.25
C MET A 637 12.50 -21.08 -3.80
N LEU A 638 11.33 -20.66 -3.30
CA LEU A 638 10.85 -21.06 -1.96
C LEU A 638 10.70 -22.58 -1.86
N SER A 639 10.14 -23.24 -2.88
CA SER A 639 10.05 -24.70 -2.92
C SER A 639 11.44 -25.35 -2.84
N GLN A 640 12.43 -24.83 -3.56
CA GLN A 640 13.80 -25.34 -3.48
C GLN A 640 14.40 -25.11 -2.09
N ILE A 641 14.26 -23.91 -1.51
CA ILE A 641 14.72 -23.57 -0.16
C ILE A 641 14.17 -24.57 0.86
N TYR A 642 12.86 -24.79 0.90
CA TYR A 642 12.27 -25.75 1.84
C TYR A 642 12.69 -27.20 1.56
N ARG A 643 12.92 -27.57 0.29
CA ARG A 643 13.37 -28.92 -0.08
C ARG A 643 14.79 -29.21 0.42
N VAL A 644 15.73 -28.31 0.18
CA VAL A 644 17.14 -28.51 0.54
C VAL A 644 17.44 -28.30 2.02
N THR A 645 16.46 -27.82 2.80
CA THR A 645 16.65 -27.50 4.23
C THR A 645 16.13 -28.61 5.15
N GLY A 646 16.98 -29.02 6.09
CA GLY A 646 16.72 -30.05 7.08
C GLY A 646 16.02 -29.51 8.33
N SER A 647 16.40 -28.33 8.82
CA SER A 647 15.96 -27.85 10.14
C SER A 647 15.22 -26.52 10.13
N ARG A 648 15.82 -25.45 9.59
CA ARG A 648 15.29 -24.08 9.78
C ARG A 648 15.46 -23.20 8.54
N VAL A 649 14.44 -22.41 8.23
CA VAL A 649 14.49 -21.35 7.22
C VAL A 649 14.32 -19.98 7.89
N PHE A 650 15.19 -19.02 7.56
CA PHE A 650 15.05 -17.61 7.95
C PHE A 650 14.77 -16.76 6.70
N ILE A 651 13.69 -15.99 6.74
CA ILE A 651 13.27 -15.09 5.67
C ILE A 651 13.18 -13.67 6.23
N LYS A 652 13.81 -12.71 5.57
CA LYS A 652 13.66 -11.28 5.87
C LYS A 652 13.37 -10.51 4.60
N GLU A 653 12.15 -10.02 4.45
CA GLU A 653 11.64 -9.52 3.18
C GLU A 653 10.72 -8.30 3.36
N TYR A 654 10.53 -7.51 2.30
CA TYR A 654 9.60 -6.37 2.36
C TYR A 654 8.17 -6.85 2.61
N TYR A 655 7.40 -6.12 3.43
CA TYR A 655 5.97 -6.38 3.59
C TYR A 655 5.20 -6.29 2.27
N ARG A 656 5.61 -5.32 1.45
CA ARG A 656 5.15 -5.08 0.09
C ARG A 656 6.26 -4.43 -0.70
N TYR A 657 6.54 -4.93 -1.89
CA TYR A 657 7.48 -4.34 -2.81
C TYR A 657 6.90 -4.24 -4.21
N GLU A 658 7.15 -3.12 -4.88
CA GLU A 658 6.81 -2.90 -6.29
C GLU A 658 8.11 -2.78 -7.08
N ASN A 659 8.38 -3.76 -7.93
CA ASN A 659 9.50 -3.74 -8.86
C ASN A 659 9.15 -2.79 -10.03
N PRO A 660 9.84 -1.64 -10.18
CA PRO A 660 9.47 -0.62 -11.17
C PRO A 660 9.88 -1.00 -12.61
N HIS A 661 10.80 -1.95 -12.77
CA HIS A 661 11.29 -2.38 -14.07
C HIS A 661 10.38 -3.45 -14.68
N ASP A 662 9.91 -4.40 -13.87
CA ASP A 662 9.10 -5.54 -14.31
C ASP A 662 7.60 -5.38 -14.02
N GLY A 663 7.19 -4.40 -13.21
CA GLY A 663 5.78 -4.20 -12.83
C GLY A 663 5.26 -5.30 -11.89
N ILE A 664 6.16 -5.94 -11.13
CA ILE A 664 5.84 -7.00 -10.18
C ILE A 664 5.46 -6.37 -8.83
N VAL A 665 4.40 -6.85 -8.20
CA VAL A 665 4.04 -6.52 -6.82
C VAL A 665 4.03 -7.81 -6.01
N ILE A 666 4.93 -7.90 -5.03
CA ILE A 666 4.98 -9.03 -4.08
C ILE A 666 4.64 -8.51 -2.68
N ASP A 667 3.63 -9.11 -2.07
CA ASP A 667 3.23 -8.90 -0.68
C ASP A 667 3.66 -10.07 0.21
N LYS A 668 3.72 -9.83 1.53
CA LYS A 668 4.05 -10.85 2.53
C LYS A 668 3.27 -12.17 2.38
N CYS A 669 2.02 -12.14 1.89
CA CYS A 669 1.22 -13.36 1.71
C CYS A 669 1.75 -14.32 0.61
N ALA A 670 2.69 -13.88 -0.23
CA ALA A 670 3.31 -14.71 -1.24
C ALA A 670 4.34 -15.70 -0.66
N TYR A 671 4.86 -15.45 0.56
CA TYR A 671 5.83 -16.30 1.24
C TYR A 671 5.14 -17.49 1.94
N GLN A 672 4.64 -18.44 1.14
CA GLN A 672 3.90 -19.60 1.65
C GLN A 672 4.80 -20.60 2.35
N VAL A 673 4.35 -21.08 3.51
CA VAL A 673 5.03 -22.09 4.32
C VAL A 673 4.36 -23.46 4.08
N PRO A 674 5.10 -24.51 3.66
CA PRO A 674 4.52 -25.84 3.45
C PRO A 674 4.08 -26.51 4.75
N ASP A 675 3.08 -27.39 4.70
CA ASP A 675 2.48 -28.07 5.87
C ASP A 675 3.48 -28.82 6.79
N GLN A 676 4.65 -29.21 6.27
CA GLN A 676 5.71 -29.90 7.03
C GLN A 676 6.54 -28.95 7.92
N TRP A 677 6.27 -27.66 7.84
CA TRP A 677 7.03 -26.58 8.45
C TRP A 677 6.11 -25.72 9.33
N GLU A 678 6.64 -25.24 10.45
CA GLU A 678 5.94 -24.43 11.43
C GLU A 678 6.62 -23.07 11.57
N VAL A 679 5.83 -21.99 11.56
CA VAL A 679 6.34 -20.64 11.77
C VAL A 679 6.59 -20.43 13.27
N SER A 680 7.86 -20.38 13.67
CA SER A 680 8.26 -20.16 15.06
C SER A 680 8.46 -18.69 15.41
N LEU A 681 8.68 -17.84 14.41
CA LEU A 681 8.72 -16.39 14.55
C LEU A 681 8.09 -15.75 13.32
N ASP A 682 7.22 -14.78 13.54
CA ASP A 682 6.74 -13.88 12.49
C ASP A 682 6.50 -12.48 13.10
N ARG A 683 7.28 -11.50 12.66
CA ARG A 683 7.24 -10.11 13.18
C ARG A 683 7.72 -9.10 12.15
N ALA A 684 7.48 -7.81 12.40
CA ALA A 684 8.23 -6.74 11.73
C ALA A 684 9.73 -6.84 12.07
N ALA A 685 10.59 -6.53 11.11
CA ALA A 685 12.04 -6.51 11.34
C ALA A 685 12.37 -5.44 12.39
N PRO A 686 13.22 -5.74 13.39
CA PRO A 686 13.43 -4.84 14.52
C PRO A 686 13.95 -3.45 14.14
N THR A 687 14.77 -3.37 13.08
CA THR A 687 15.49 -2.15 12.69
C THR A 687 14.93 -1.46 11.44
N ASP A 688 13.94 -2.04 10.79
CA ASP A 688 13.30 -1.44 9.62
C ASP A 688 11.84 -1.92 9.49
N PRO A 689 10.84 -1.05 9.72
CA PRO A 689 9.44 -1.45 9.71
C PRO A 689 8.91 -1.76 8.31
N ALA A 690 9.68 -1.47 7.24
CA ALA A 690 9.33 -1.88 5.88
C ALA A 690 9.50 -3.39 5.66
N PHE A 691 10.29 -4.06 6.49
CA PHE A 691 10.59 -5.48 6.40
C PHE A 691 9.87 -6.29 7.47
N PHE A 692 9.61 -7.57 7.18
CA PHE A 692 9.26 -8.58 8.16
C PHE A 692 10.39 -9.61 8.29
N GLU A 693 10.43 -10.30 9.43
CA GLU A 693 11.28 -11.46 9.68
C GLU A 693 10.40 -12.66 10.00
N MET A 694 10.68 -13.78 9.34
CA MET A 694 10.02 -15.05 9.57
C MET A 694 11.06 -16.15 9.83
N VAL A 695 10.90 -16.88 10.93
CA VAL A 695 11.65 -18.11 11.21
C VAL A 695 10.68 -19.28 11.07
N VAL A 696 11.08 -20.26 10.29
CA VAL A 696 10.29 -21.44 10.00
C VAL A 696 11.09 -22.68 10.37
N ASP A 697 10.55 -23.51 11.26
CA ASP A 697 11.18 -24.73 11.77
C ASP A 697 10.49 -25.98 11.20
N ARG A 698 11.25 -27.01 10.86
CA ARG A 698 10.70 -28.28 10.37
C ARG A 698 10.09 -29.08 11.51
N GLN A 699 8.86 -29.57 11.34
CA GLN A 699 8.23 -30.39 12.39
C GLN A 699 8.92 -31.77 12.52
N PRO A 700 9.09 -32.30 13.74
CA PRO A 700 9.54 -33.67 13.92
C PRO A 700 8.51 -34.65 13.34
N PRO A 701 8.95 -35.79 12.77
CA PRO A 701 8.03 -36.75 12.16
C PRO A 701 7.04 -37.28 13.20
N ALA A 702 5.74 -37.01 13.00
CA ALA A 702 4.68 -37.54 13.83
C ALA A 702 4.57 -39.08 13.68
N LYS A 703 4.22 -39.78 14.78
CA LYS A 703 3.92 -41.23 14.75
C LYS A 703 2.87 -41.55 13.67
N PRO A 704 3.00 -42.68 12.96
CA PRO A 704 2.18 -42.96 11.79
C PRO A 704 0.71 -43.19 12.18
N THR A 705 -0.14 -42.23 11.84
CA THR A 705 -1.57 -42.45 11.64
C THR A 705 -1.83 -43.05 10.25
N PRO A 706 -2.90 -43.84 10.07
CA PRO A 706 -3.05 -44.68 8.89
C PRO A 706 -3.08 -43.84 7.61
N ARG A 707 -2.22 -44.26 6.67
CA ARG A 707 -1.89 -43.68 5.37
C ARG A 707 -3.08 -42.95 4.71
N ARG A 708 -2.97 -41.62 4.56
CA ARG A 708 -3.55 -40.96 3.39
C ARG A 708 -2.72 -41.36 2.16
N ARG A 709 -3.41 -41.84 1.12
CA ARG A 709 -2.80 -42.21 -0.17
C ARG A 709 -2.03 -41.01 -0.75
N PRO A 710 -0.91 -41.26 -1.45
CA PRO A 710 -0.15 -40.20 -2.11
C PRO A 710 -1.02 -39.50 -3.15
N LEU A 711 -0.89 -38.17 -3.24
CA LEU A 711 -1.46 -37.36 -4.31
C LEU A 711 -0.86 -37.84 -5.64
N ALA A 712 -1.67 -38.57 -6.38
CA ALA A 712 -1.48 -38.76 -7.81
C ALA A 712 -1.61 -37.42 -8.54
N ALA A 713 -1.09 -37.38 -9.76
CA ALA A 713 -1.21 -36.32 -10.78
C ALA A 713 -2.58 -35.59 -10.77
N PRO A 714 -2.66 -34.33 -11.24
CA PRO A 714 -3.73 -33.39 -10.91
C PRO A 714 -5.11 -34.01 -11.16
N ILE A 715 -5.80 -34.32 -10.07
CA ILE A 715 -7.19 -34.76 -10.10
C ILE A 715 -8.02 -33.49 -10.29
N ASP A 716 -8.86 -33.51 -11.32
CA ASP A 716 -9.93 -32.57 -11.58
C ASP A 716 -10.90 -32.52 -10.37
N TYR A 717 -10.56 -31.70 -9.36
CA TYR A 717 -11.39 -31.51 -8.18
C TYR A 717 -12.52 -30.55 -8.52
N SER A 718 -13.73 -31.09 -8.64
CA SER A 718 -14.95 -30.30 -8.78
C SER A 718 -15.50 -29.95 -7.39
N PRO A 719 -15.29 -28.71 -6.88
CA PRO A 719 -15.82 -28.29 -5.59
C PRO A 719 -17.35 -28.37 -5.51
N THR A 720 -17.86 -28.75 -4.35
CA THR A 720 -19.28 -28.91 -4.04
C THR A 720 -19.88 -27.63 -3.42
N VAL A 721 -21.19 -27.43 -3.60
CA VAL A 721 -21.93 -26.23 -3.19
C VAL A 721 -23.20 -26.61 -2.44
N SER A 722 -23.38 -26.00 -1.27
CA SER A 722 -24.63 -26.02 -0.51
C SER A 722 -25.35 -24.67 -0.61
N ILE A 723 -26.61 -24.66 -1.03
CA ILE A 723 -27.49 -23.47 -0.97
C ILE A 723 -28.25 -23.50 0.36
N LEU A 724 -28.10 -22.45 1.17
CA LEU A 724 -28.79 -22.31 2.45
C LEU A 724 -29.90 -21.26 2.30
N LEU A 725 -31.16 -21.69 2.22
CA LEU A 725 -32.30 -20.78 2.10
C LEU A 725 -32.98 -20.61 3.46
N ALA A 726 -32.92 -19.39 4.01
CA ALA A 726 -33.56 -19.04 5.28
C ALA A 726 -34.92 -18.37 5.05
N ASN A 727 -35.92 -18.76 5.86
CA ASN A 727 -37.29 -18.30 5.71
C ASN A 727 -38.00 -18.06 7.04
N TYR A 728 -38.86 -17.05 7.06
CA TYR A 728 -39.85 -16.83 8.11
C TYR A 728 -41.05 -16.04 7.53
N ASN A 729 -42.25 -16.63 7.54
CA ASN A 729 -43.51 -16.02 7.09
C ASN A 729 -43.46 -15.39 5.67
N ASN A 730 -42.80 -16.09 4.75
CA ASN A 730 -42.57 -15.63 3.38
C ASN A 730 -43.08 -16.66 2.35
N ALA A 731 -44.15 -17.41 2.65
CA ALA A 731 -44.68 -18.48 1.79
C ALA A 731 -44.92 -18.03 0.34
N HIS A 732 -45.38 -16.79 0.17
CA HIS A 732 -45.68 -16.18 -1.12
C HIS A 732 -44.44 -15.84 -1.97
N PHE A 733 -43.24 -15.74 -1.37
CA PHE A 733 -41.99 -15.49 -2.11
C PHE A 733 -41.24 -16.78 -2.45
N LEU A 734 -41.41 -17.83 -1.63
CA LEU A 734 -40.72 -19.11 -1.79
C LEU A 734 -40.83 -19.68 -3.21
N PRO A 735 -42.00 -19.71 -3.90
CA PRO A 735 -42.08 -20.24 -5.26
C PRO A 735 -41.11 -19.57 -6.24
N SER A 736 -40.96 -18.25 -6.16
CA SER A 736 -40.06 -17.49 -7.03
C SER A 736 -38.58 -17.73 -6.70
N SER A 737 -38.23 -17.77 -5.41
CA SER A 737 -36.86 -18.00 -4.96
C SER A 737 -36.40 -19.43 -5.27
N LEU A 738 -37.27 -20.42 -5.00
CA LEU A 738 -37.04 -21.83 -5.32
C LEU A 738 -36.97 -22.08 -6.83
N ALA A 739 -37.77 -21.37 -7.64
CA ALA A 739 -37.64 -21.42 -9.09
C ALA A 739 -36.27 -20.93 -9.57
N GLY A 740 -35.71 -19.86 -8.96
CA GLY A 740 -34.35 -19.40 -9.24
C GLY A 740 -33.26 -20.41 -8.87
N ILE A 741 -33.44 -21.12 -7.75
CA ILE A 741 -32.55 -22.22 -7.33
C ILE A 741 -32.67 -23.42 -8.28
N ALA A 742 -33.88 -23.77 -8.71
CA ALA A 742 -34.10 -24.86 -9.65
C ALA A 742 -33.58 -24.55 -11.06
N ALA A 743 -33.57 -23.28 -11.46
CA ALA A 743 -33.12 -22.81 -12.76
C ALA A 743 -31.59 -22.66 -12.90
N GLN A 744 -30.81 -23.08 -11.89
CA GLN A 744 -29.35 -22.98 -11.97
C GLN A 744 -28.79 -23.83 -13.12
N SER A 745 -27.94 -23.22 -13.96
CA SER A 745 -27.24 -23.88 -15.07
C SER A 745 -26.34 -25.02 -14.58
N ARG A 746 -25.78 -24.86 -13.37
CA ARG A 746 -25.15 -25.92 -12.57
C ARG A 746 -25.90 -26.08 -11.26
N SER A 747 -26.59 -27.20 -11.08
CA SER A 747 -27.35 -27.48 -9.86
C SER A 747 -26.45 -27.53 -8.61
N ALA A 748 -26.96 -27.07 -7.46
CA ALA A 748 -26.27 -27.25 -6.19
C ALA A 748 -26.25 -28.73 -5.77
N ASP A 749 -25.16 -29.16 -5.14
CA ASP A 749 -25.01 -30.54 -4.67
C ASP A 749 -25.88 -30.79 -3.44
N GLU A 750 -26.18 -29.72 -2.69
CA GLU A 750 -27.04 -29.74 -1.52
C GLU A 750 -27.86 -28.44 -1.43
N ILE A 751 -29.12 -28.55 -1.05
CA ILE A 751 -30.02 -27.42 -0.78
C ILE A 751 -30.62 -27.62 0.60
N ILE A 752 -30.41 -26.68 1.51
CA ILE A 752 -30.94 -26.70 2.86
C ILE A 752 -31.95 -25.57 2.98
N LEU A 753 -33.23 -25.94 3.10
CA LEU A 753 -34.33 -25.02 3.36
C LEU A 753 -34.55 -24.99 4.86
N ILE A 754 -34.33 -23.84 5.50
CA ILE A 754 -34.53 -23.67 6.93
C ILE A 754 -35.65 -22.68 7.23
N ASP A 755 -36.70 -23.19 7.86
CA ASP A 755 -37.83 -22.42 8.35
C ASP A 755 -37.66 -22.09 9.83
N ASP A 756 -37.75 -20.81 10.17
CA ASP A 756 -37.60 -20.32 11.54
C ASP A 756 -38.94 -20.21 12.29
N GLY A 757 -39.79 -21.23 12.17
CA GLY A 757 -41.08 -21.30 12.89
C GLY A 757 -42.15 -20.42 12.28
N SER A 758 -42.31 -20.49 10.95
CA SER A 758 -43.36 -19.80 10.22
C SER A 758 -44.75 -20.26 10.64
N THR A 759 -45.70 -19.33 10.61
CA THR A 759 -47.12 -19.55 10.90
C THR A 759 -48.00 -19.53 9.64
N ASP A 760 -47.40 -19.27 8.48
CA ASP A 760 -48.04 -19.36 7.16
C ASP A 760 -47.71 -20.70 6.48
N ASP A 761 -48.09 -20.85 5.21
CA ASP A 761 -47.90 -22.08 4.44
C ASP A 761 -46.44 -22.36 4.04
N SER A 762 -45.45 -21.63 4.58
CA SER A 762 -44.04 -21.74 4.19
C SER A 762 -43.50 -23.17 4.28
N VAL A 763 -43.78 -23.86 5.39
CA VAL A 763 -43.30 -25.23 5.63
C VAL A 763 -43.91 -26.22 4.63
N ALA A 764 -45.17 -26.02 4.25
CA ALA A 764 -45.82 -26.85 3.23
C ALA A 764 -45.14 -26.67 1.87
N VAL A 765 -44.92 -25.41 1.45
CA VAL A 765 -44.23 -25.09 0.18
C VAL A 765 -42.81 -25.68 0.14
N MET A 766 -42.06 -25.61 1.24
CA MET A 766 -40.71 -26.21 1.29
C MET A 766 -40.74 -27.73 1.21
N LYS A 767 -41.69 -28.39 1.89
CA LYS A 767 -41.84 -29.85 1.85
C LYS A 767 -42.23 -30.31 0.45
N GLU A 768 -43.18 -29.64 -0.19
CA GLU A 768 -43.56 -29.89 -1.58
C GLU A 768 -42.35 -29.74 -2.52
N TYR A 769 -41.51 -28.72 -2.33
CA TYR A 769 -40.29 -28.58 -3.11
C TYR A 769 -39.26 -29.69 -2.82
N ALA A 770 -39.20 -30.21 -1.60
CA ALA A 770 -38.29 -31.31 -1.25
C ALA A 770 -38.77 -32.68 -1.75
N GLU A 771 -40.07 -32.84 -2.02
CA GLU A 771 -40.64 -34.11 -2.51
C GLU A 771 -39.94 -34.58 -3.80
N GLY A 772 -39.44 -35.81 -3.76
CA GLY A 772 -38.72 -36.43 -4.89
C GLY A 772 -37.29 -35.92 -5.12
N ARG A 773 -36.75 -35.00 -4.30
CA ARG A 773 -35.40 -34.43 -4.46
C ARG A 773 -34.47 -34.87 -3.33
N SER A 774 -33.54 -35.77 -3.62
CA SER A 774 -32.60 -36.33 -2.62
C SER A 774 -31.52 -35.35 -2.15
N ASN A 775 -31.29 -34.26 -2.88
CA ASN A 775 -30.33 -33.21 -2.53
C ASN A 775 -30.97 -32.05 -1.74
N VAL A 776 -32.25 -32.12 -1.38
CA VAL A 776 -32.97 -31.08 -0.62
C VAL A 776 -33.25 -31.56 0.80
N THR A 777 -32.84 -30.78 1.79
CA THR A 777 -33.14 -31.02 3.21
C THR A 777 -33.97 -29.87 3.75
N VAL A 778 -35.08 -30.19 4.43
CA VAL A 778 -35.94 -29.20 5.10
C VAL A 778 -35.70 -29.27 6.61
N LEU A 779 -35.36 -28.13 7.20
CA LEU A 779 -35.19 -27.94 8.64
C LEU A 779 -36.27 -26.99 9.15
N THR A 780 -36.90 -27.32 10.27
CA THR A 780 -37.90 -26.45 10.90
C THR A 780 -37.49 -26.08 12.33
N SER A 781 -38.07 -25.00 12.83
CA SER A 781 -38.01 -24.57 14.24
C SER A 781 -39.42 -24.50 14.82
N ASP A 782 -39.57 -24.74 16.11
CA ASP A 782 -40.88 -24.66 16.78
C ASP A 782 -41.35 -23.20 17.00
N TYR A 783 -40.43 -22.24 16.94
CA TYR A 783 -40.68 -20.81 17.10
C TYR A 783 -39.55 -19.98 16.49
N ASN A 784 -39.83 -18.71 16.21
CA ASN A 784 -38.87 -17.75 15.65
C ASN A 784 -37.72 -17.42 16.61
N ARG A 785 -36.50 -17.75 16.19
CA ARG A 785 -35.25 -17.46 16.91
C ARG A 785 -34.40 -16.37 16.23
N GLY A 786 -34.84 -15.91 15.07
CA GLY A 786 -34.19 -14.92 14.23
C GLY A 786 -33.40 -15.56 13.09
N SER A 787 -33.32 -14.82 11.97
CA SER A 787 -32.67 -15.27 10.73
C SER A 787 -31.22 -15.76 10.90
N LEU A 788 -30.46 -15.18 11.83
CA LEU A 788 -29.09 -15.62 12.10
C LEU A 788 -29.02 -16.97 12.83
N SER A 789 -29.99 -17.26 13.70
CA SER A 789 -30.07 -18.58 14.33
C SER A 789 -30.45 -19.66 13.32
N ALA A 790 -31.35 -19.32 12.40
CA ALA A 790 -31.73 -20.21 11.31
C ALA A 790 -30.55 -20.48 10.37
N ILE A 791 -29.88 -19.44 9.86
CA ILE A 791 -28.75 -19.65 8.93
C ILE A 791 -27.56 -20.34 9.59
N GLY A 792 -27.28 -20.07 10.88
CA GLY A 792 -26.22 -20.76 11.62
C GLY A 792 -26.45 -22.27 11.68
N ARG A 793 -27.68 -22.70 12.00
CA ARG A 793 -28.05 -24.13 11.97
C ARG A 793 -27.91 -24.74 10.58
N ALA A 794 -28.30 -24.02 9.54
CA ALA A 794 -28.15 -24.49 8.17
C ALA A 794 -26.66 -24.63 7.79
N LEU A 795 -25.82 -23.67 8.19
CA LEU A 795 -24.38 -23.69 7.96
C LEU A 795 -23.69 -24.87 8.67
N ASP A 796 -24.09 -25.18 9.90
CA ASP A 796 -23.53 -26.28 10.69
C ASP A 796 -23.74 -27.64 10.01
N VAL A 797 -24.94 -27.87 9.44
CA VAL A 797 -25.28 -29.15 8.80
C VAL A 797 -24.89 -29.22 7.32
N ALA A 798 -24.55 -28.09 6.69
CA ALA A 798 -24.10 -28.04 5.30
C ALA A 798 -22.87 -28.92 5.09
N LYS A 799 -22.76 -29.53 3.91
CA LYS A 799 -21.67 -30.46 3.55
C LYS A 799 -20.83 -29.98 2.38
N GLY A 800 -21.30 -29.00 1.63
CA GLY A 800 -20.60 -28.44 0.49
C GLY A 800 -19.31 -27.72 0.89
N ASP A 801 -18.32 -27.77 0.01
CA ASP A 801 -17.05 -27.03 0.15
C ASP A 801 -17.30 -25.51 0.18
N TYR A 802 -18.32 -25.08 -0.55
CA TYR A 802 -18.80 -23.70 -0.59
C TYR A 802 -20.27 -23.59 -0.20
N VAL A 803 -20.64 -22.45 0.38
CA VAL A 803 -22.00 -22.12 0.81
C VAL A 803 -22.46 -20.79 0.23
N VAL A 804 -23.74 -20.70 -0.08
CA VAL A 804 -24.44 -19.42 -0.35
C VAL A 804 -25.59 -19.26 0.62
N TRP A 805 -25.82 -18.04 1.10
CA TRP A 805 -26.95 -17.71 1.94
C TRP A 805 -28.04 -17.00 1.12
N ALA A 806 -29.08 -17.74 0.74
CA ALA A 806 -30.26 -17.17 0.08
C ALA A 806 -31.33 -16.76 1.10
N ALA A 807 -31.88 -15.56 0.97
CA ALA A 807 -33.11 -15.17 1.65
C ALA A 807 -34.33 -15.61 0.81
N SER A 808 -35.43 -15.98 1.48
CA SER A 808 -36.61 -16.49 0.77
C SER A 808 -37.33 -15.46 -0.11
N ASP A 809 -37.03 -14.16 0.05
CA ASP A 809 -37.53 -13.09 -0.80
C ASP A 809 -36.57 -12.64 -1.91
N ASP A 810 -35.35 -13.19 -1.97
CA ASP A 810 -34.34 -12.89 -2.98
C ASP A 810 -34.28 -13.97 -4.07
N LEU A 811 -33.68 -13.62 -5.22
CA LEU A 811 -33.55 -14.50 -6.38
C LEU A 811 -32.07 -14.75 -6.73
N LEU A 812 -31.70 -16.01 -6.88
CA LEU A 812 -30.46 -16.39 -7.57
C LEU A 812 -30.76 -16.51 -9.07
N LEU A 813 -29.95 -15.86 -9.90
CA LEU A 813 -30.08 -15.95 -11.35
C LEU A 813 -29.45 -17.26 -11.88
N PRO A 814 -29.88 -17.79 -13.04
CA PRO A 814 -29.51 -19.12 -13.51
C PRO A 814 -28.01 -19.45 -13.48
N ASN A 815 -27.13 -18.48 -13.75
CA ASN A 815 -25.69 -18.75 -13.86
C ASN A 815 -24.91 -18.53 -12.55
N PHE A 816 -25.59 -18.31 -11.41
CA PHE A 816 -24.92 -17.93 -10.16
C PHE A 816 -23.87 -18.95 -9.71
N VAL A 817 -24.27 -20.22 -9.59
CA VAL A 817 -23.37 -21.29 -9.11
C VAL A 817 -22.25 -21.56 -10.10
N GLU A 818 -22.58 -21.68 -11.39
CA GLU A 818 -21.61 -21.98 -12.45
C GLU A 818 -20.54 -20.89 -12.58
N SER A 819 -20.95 -19.62 -12.71
CA SER A 819 -20.03 -18.50 -12.86
C SER A 819 -19.15 -18.30 -11.63
N SER A 820 -19.72 -18.42 -10.43
CA SER A 820 -18.96 -18.27 -9.18
C SER A 820 -17.94 -19.39 -9.00
N LEU A 821 -18.32 -20.65 -9.29
CA LEU A 821 -17.40 -21.78 -9.22
C LEU A 821 -16.31 -21.72 -10.30
N ALA A 822 -16.64 -21.24 -11.51
CA ALA A 822 -15.66 -21.12 -12.59
C ALA A 822 -14.48 -20.22 -12.18
N VAL A 823 -14.77 -19.11 -11.51
CA VAL A 823 -13.73 -18.20 -11.00
C VAL A 823 -12.99 -18.80 -9.80
N LEU A 824 -13.70 -19.43 -8.85
CA LEU A 824 -13.08 -20.06 -7.67
C LEU A 824 -12.17 -21.24 -8.04
N ARG A 825 -12.49 -21.99 -9.10
CA ARG A 825 -11.63 -23.07 -9.61
C ARG A 825 -10.31 -22.54 -10.14
N ARG A 826 -10.32 -21.38 -10.80
CA ARG A 826 -9.11 -20.68 -11.26
C ARG A 826 -8.32 -20.07 -10.10
N ASN A 827 -9.01 -19.74 -8.99
CA ASN A 827 -8.44 -19.04 -7.84
C ASN A 827 -8.74 -19.77 -6.52
N PRO A 828 -8.23 -21.00 -6.31
CA PRO A 828 -8.59 -21.86 -5.18
C PRO A 828 -8.12 -21.33 -3.82
N ARG A 829 -7.24 -20.31 -3.81
CA ARG A 829 -6.76 -19.61 -2.61
C ARG A 829 -7.80 -18.63 -2.05
N ALA A 830 -8.79 -18.21 -2.86
CA ALA A 830 -9.80 -17.24 -2.45
C ALA A 830 -10.75 -17.80 -1.38
N GLY A 831 -11.04 -16.98 -0.36
CA GLY A 831 -11.99 -17.37 0.70
C GLY A 831 -13.46 -17.31 0.27
N LEU A 832 -13.76 -16.50 -0.74
CA LEU A 832 -15.09 -16.36 -1.30
C LEU A 832 -15.03 -15.87 -2.75
N CYS A 833 -16.17 -15.98 -3.43
CA CYS A 833 -16.48 -15.26 -4.66
C CYS A 833 -17.71 -14.40 -4.43
N PHE A 834 -17.75 -13.20 -5.00
CA PHE A 834 -18.93 -12.34 -4.91
C PHE A 834 -19.26 -11.70 -6.26
N SER A 835 -20.55 -11.58 -6.54
CA SER A 835 -21.07 -11.01 -7.78
C SER A 835 -21.60 -9.59 -7.60
N ALA A 836 -21.87 -8.89 -8.70
CA ALA A 836 -22.64 -7.67 -8.63
C ALA A 836 -24.07 -7.97 -8.15
N LEU A 837 -24.65 -7.02 -7.39
CA LEU A 837 -26.02 -7.09 -6.90
C LEU A 837 -26.97 -6.35 -7.85
N GLY A 838 -28.08 -6.99 -8.18
CA GLY A 838 -29.24 -6.31 -8.77
C GLY A 838 -30.34 -6.11 -7.73
N VAL A 839 -31.15 -5.08 -7.89
CA VAL A 839 -32.32 -4.83 -7.04
C VAL A 839 -33.57 -4.69 -7.92
N PHE A 840 -34.66 -5.33 -7.52
CA PHE A 840 -35.94 -5.24 -8.24
C PHE A 840 -37.08 -4.92 -7.27
N VAL A 841 -38.16 -4.36 -7.81
CA VAL A 841 -39.38 -4.00 -7.08
C VAL A 841 -40.56 -4.72 -7.72
N ASP A 842 -41.41 -5.32 -6.90
CA ASP A 842 -42.61 -6.00 -7.40
C ASP A 842 -43.52 -5.06 -8.19
N GLY A 843 -43.98 -5.54 -9.35
CA GLY A 843 -44.85 -4.78 -10.25
C GLY A 843 -44.16 -3.65 -11.02
N VAL A 844 -42.84 -3.44 -10.84
CA VAL A 844 -42.06 -2.45 -11.58
C VAL A 844 -41.16 -3.15 -12.60
N PRO A 845 -41.30 -2.88 -13.91
CA PRO A 845 -40.41 -3.46 -14.91
C PRO A 845 -38.96 -2.96 -14.74
N GLY A 846 -38.01 -3.90 -14.74
CA GLY A 846 -36.57 -3.61 -14.76
C GLY A 846 -35.83 -3.98 -13.46
N VAL A 847 -34.51 -4.07 -13.56
CA VAL A 847 -33.58 -4.33 -12.45
C VAL A 847 -32.66 -3.13 -12.31
N ARG A 848 -32.55 -2.60 -11.10
CA ARG A 848 -31.57 -1.56 -10.74
C ARG A 848 -30.23 -2.23 -10.44
N THR A 849 -29.21 -1.91 -11.24
CA THR A 849 -27.83 -2.37 -11.07
C THR A 849 -26.94 -1.21 -10.57
N TYR A 850 -25.86 -1.53 -9.88
CA TYR A 850 -24.90 -0.57 -9.35
C TYR A 850 -23.61 -0.63 -10.17
N ASN A 851 -23.14 0.50 -10.72
CA ASN A 851 -21.90 0.57 -11.52
C ASN A 851 -21.21 1.95 -11.37
N LEU A 852 -20.01 2.10 -11.98
CA LEU A 852 -19.22 3.35 -11.99
C LEU A 852 -20.06 4.62 -12.25
N ARG A 853 -21.02 4.54 -13.18
CA ARG A 853 -21.82 5.69 -13.63
C ARG A 853 -22.83 6.17 -12.60
N SER A 854 -23.24 5.31 -11.67
CA SER A 854 -24.34 5.59 -10.74
C SER A 854 -23.87 5.86 -9.30
N HIS A 855 -22.65 5.41 -8.92
CA HIS A 855 -22.20 5.46 -7.52
C HIS A 855 -20.71 5.84 -7.34
N GLY A 856 -20.04 6.42 -8.34
CA GLY A 856 -18.71 7.05 -8.18
C GLY A 856 -17.58 6.08 -7.81
N GLY A 857 -17.66 4.83 -8.25
CA GLY A 857 -16.71 3.75 -7.96
C GLY A 857 -17.07 2.87 -6.76
N ALA A 858 -18.05 3.27 -5.94
CA ALA A 858 -18.68 2.33 -5.00
C ALA A 858 -19.48 1.30 -5.80
N PHE A 859 -19.42 0.03 -5.38
CA PHE A 859 -20.11 -1.11 -6.01
C PHE A 859 -19.66 -1.47 -7.43
N ASP A 860 -18.62 -0.83 -7.99
CA ASP A 860 -18.11 -1.18 -9.30
C ASP A 860 -17.14 -2.36 -9.23
N LEU A 861 -17.64 -3.52 -9.66
CA LEU A 861 -16.87 -4.75 -9.73
C LEU A 861 -16.17 -4.95 -11.08
N ALA A 862 -16.63 -4.27 -12.14
CA ALA A 862 -16.11 -4.45 -13.50
C ALA A 862 -14.69 -3.90 -13.68
N SER A 863 -14.26 -2.93 -12.86
CA SER A 863 -12.88 -2.43 -12.87
C SER A 863 -11.95 -3.14 -11.88
N LEU A 864 -12.43 -4.17 -11.19
CA LEU A 864 -11.61 -4.98 -10.29
C LEU A 864 -11.05 -6.20 -11.04
N PRO A 865 -9.86 -6.68 -10.69
CA PRO A 865 -9.37 -7.95 -11.19
C PRO A 865 -10.30 -9.10 -10.76
N GLU A 866 -10.30 -10.18 -11.53
CA GLU A 866 -11.09 -11.40 -11.23
C GLU A 866 -10.78 -11.96 -9.83
N TYR A 867 -9.54 -11.78 -9.34
CA TYR A 867 -9.13 -12.14 -7.98
C TYR A 867 -8.48 -10.94 -7.30
N LEU A 868 -8.95 -10.66 -6.08
CA LEU A 868 -8.35 -9.72 -5.14
C LEU A 868 -7.64 -10.53 -4.06
N SER A 869 -6.31 -10.42 -3.98
CA SER A 869 -5.58 -10.93 -2.82
C SER A 869 -6.00 -10.20 -1.53
N PRO A 870 -5.69 -10.72 -0.33
CA PRO A 870 -5.92 -9.97 0.91
C PRO A 870 -5.39 -8.54 0.89
N ALA A 871 -4.22 -8.32 0.27
CA ALA A 871 -3.59 -7.01 0.16
C ALA A 871 -4.32 -6.10 -0.85
N ASP A 872 -4.66 -6.62 -2.04
CA ASP A 872 -5.47 -5.88 -3.02
C ASP A 872 -6.82 -5.50 -2.42
N PHE A 873 -7.43 -6.42 -1.67
CA PHE A 873 -8.67 -6.18 -0.97
C PHE A 873 -8.50 -5.04 0.05
N MET A 874 -7.43 -5.05 0.86
CA MET A 874 -7.11 -3.97 1.81
C MET A 874 -6.79 -2.63 1.14
N GLU A 875 -6.27 -2.61 -0.08
CA GLU A 875 -5.97 -1.38 -0.83
C GLU A 875 -7.21 -0.77 -1.48
N VAL A 876 -8.10 -1.61 -2.00
CA VAL A 876 -9.33 -1.19 -2.66
C VAL A 876 -10.35 -0.67 -1.64
N LEU A 877 -10.48 -1.34 -0.49
CA LEU A 877 -11.48 -1.04 0.53
C LEU A 877 -11.49 0.40 1.09
N PRO A 878 -10.34 1.09 1.31
CA PRO A 878 -10.33 2.48 1.76
C PRO A 878 -11.03 3.45 0.81
N SER A 879 -11.01 3.15 -0.49
CA SER A 879 -11.49 4.03 -1.56
C SER A 879 -12.78 3.53 -2.22
N ARG A 880 -13.18 2.27 -1.97
CA ARG A 880 -14.37 1.65 -2.56
C ARG A 880 -15.18 0.87 -1.55
N TYR A 881 -16.51 0.94 -1.69
CA TYR A 881 -17.41 0.08 -0.96
C TYR A 881 -17.79 -1.14 -1.81
N LEU A 882 -17.38 -2.33 -1.38
CA LEU A 882 -17.63 -3.61 -2.05
C LEU A 882 -18.77 -4.34 -1.34
N TRP A 883 -19.98 -4.25 -1.90
CA TRP A 883 -21.15 -4.84 -1.25
C TRP A 883 -21.16 -6.35 -1.41
N MET A 884 -21.03 -7.05 -0.28
CA MET A 884 -21.15 -8.50 -0.18
C MET A 884 -22.35 -8.83 0.72
N SER A 885 -23.45 -9.24 0.10
CA SER A 885 -24.67 -9.73 0.77
C SER A 885 -24.73 -11.26 0.71
N GLY A 886 -25.50 -11.88 1.61
CA GLY A 886 -25.63 -13.35 1.66
C GLY A 886 -25.84 -14.02 0.30
N ASN A 887 -26.72 -13.45 -0.54
CA ASN A 887 -27.15 -14.02 -1.82
C ASN A 887 -26.20 -13.71 -2.99
N THR A 888 -25.24 -12.78 -2.82
CA THR A 888 -24.25 -12.44 -3.85
C THR A 888 -22.94 -13.19 -3.68
N VAL A 889 -22.78 -13.93 -2.58
CA VAL A 889 -21.51 -14.52 -2.17
C VAL A 889 -21.58 -16.04 -2.18
N LEU A 890 -20.56 -16.66 -2.78
CA LEU A 890 -20.24 -18.07 -2.63
C LEU A 890 -18.98 -18.19 -1.76
N ALA A 891 -19.14 -18.55 -0.49
CA ALA A 891 -18.08 -18.52 0.52
C ALA A 891 -17.57 -19.93 0.88
N ARG A 892 -16.28 -20.06 1.18
CA ARG A 892 -15.69 -21.34 1.59
C ARG A 892 -16.15 -21.71 2.99
N ARG A 893 -16.87 -22.84 3.09
CA ARG A 893 -17.62 -23.23 4.30
C ARG A 893 -16.72 -23.35 5.53
N ASP A 894 -15.65 -24.14 5.43
CA ASP A 894 -14.79 -24.45 6.57
C ASP A 894 -14.07 -23.23 7.12
N TRP A 895 -13.73 -22.27 6.25
CA TRP A 895 -13.05 -21.04 6.66
C TRP A 895 -14.03 -20.08 7.33
N LEU A 896 -15.26 -19.99 6.80
CA LEU A 896 -16.34 -19.24 7.43
C LEU A 896 -16.68 -19.79 8.82
N LEU A 897 -16.72 -21.12 9.00
CA LEU A 897 -16.91 -21.75 10.31
C LEU A 897 -15.76 -21.49 11.28
N ARG A 898 -14.50 -21.60 10.82
CA ARG A 898 -13.31 -21.35 11.66
C ARG A 898 -13.24 -19.94 12.23
N GLN A 899 -13.79 -18.94 11.53
CA GLN A 899 -13.86 -17.56 12.02
C GLN A 899 -15.11 -17.25 12.86
N GLY A 900 -15.95 -18.25 13.17
CA GLY A 900 -17.13 -18.10 14.02
C GLY A 900 -18.46 -17.93 13.28
N GLY A 901 -18.51 -18.19 11.97
CA GLY A 901 -19.74 -18.16 11.18
C GLY A 901 -20.41 -16.78 11.14
N PHE A 902 -21.71 -16.73 11.45
CA PHE A 902 -22.50 -15.49 11.52
C PHE A 902 -23.01 -15.23 12.96
N PRO A 903 -22.24 -14.51 13.79
CA PRO A 903 -22.62 -14.28 15.18
C PRO A 903 -23.95 -13.55 15.32
N ALA A 904 -24.88 -14.12 16.11
CA ALA A 904 -26.25 -13.62 16.26
C ALA A 904 -26.35 -12.16 16.72
N GLN A 905 -25.36 -11.68 17.49
CA GLN A 905 -25.29 -10.30 17.98
C GLN A 905 -25.10 -9.26 16.86
N LEU A 906 -24.60 -9.65 15.68
CA LEU A 906 -24.35 -8.75 14.55
C LEU A 906 -25.62 -8.46 13.73
N ARG A 907 -26.69 -9.23 13.92
CA ARG A 907 -28.01 -9.04 13.27
C ARG A 907 -27.89 -8.78 11.75
N TRP A 908 -28.44 -7.67 11.27
CA TRP A 908 -28.46 -7.29 9.86
C TRP A 908 -27.11 -6.79 9.29
N HIS A 909 -26.02 -6.90 10.04
CA HIS A 909 -24.64 -6.62 9.57
C HIS A 909 -23.74 -7.87 9.61
N ALA A 910 -24.30 -9.05 9.89
CA ALA A 910 -23.53 -10.28 10.06
C ALA A 910 -22.90 -10.80 8.76
N ASP A 911 -23.62 -10.72 7.64
CA ASP A 911 -23.12 -11.07 6.31
C ASP A 911 -22.00 -10.13 5.87
N TRP A 912 -22.22 -8.82 5.98
CA TRP A 912 -21.22 -7.81 5.68
C TRP A 912 -19.92 -8.05 6.43
N LEU A 913 -19.96 -8.13 7.77
CA LEU A 913 -18.73 -8.30 8.54
C LEU A 913 -18.10 -9.68 8.31
N GLY A 914 -18.90 -10.74 8.27
CA GLY A 914 -18.40 -12.11 8.08
C GLY A 914 -17.63 -12.30 6.78
N PHE A 915 -18.17 -11.78 5.66
CA PHE A 915 -17.51 -11.88 4.36
C PHE A 915 -16.30 -10.96 4.25
N TYR A 916 -16.35 -9.76 4.85
CA TYR A 916 -15.19 -8.88 4.90
C TYR A 916 -14.03 -9.51 5.67
N LEU A 917 -14.29 -10.13 6.82
CA LEU A 917 -13.26 -10.84 7.59
C LEU A 917 -12.67 -12.01 6.80
N LEU A 918 -13.51 -12.74 6.05
CA LEU A 918 -13.08 -13.86 5.22
C LEU A 918 -12.19 -13.39 4.05
N ALA A 919 -12.60 -12.33 3.34
CA ALA A 919 -11.86 -11.74 2.24
C ALA A 919 -10.55 -11.08 2.70
N LEU A 920 -10.53 -10.43 3.88
CA LEU A 920 -9.31 -9.85 4.46
C LEU A 920 -8.26 -10.88 4.84
N ARG A 921 -8.65 -12.14 5.07
CA ARG A 921 -7.73 -13.23 5.43
C ARG A 921 -7.29 -14.07 4.23
N HIS A 922 -8.18 -14.22 3.25
CA HIS A 922 -8.00 -15.23 2.20
C HIS A 922 -8.22 -14.69 0.78
N GLY A 923 -8.50 -13.40 0.61
CA GLY A 923 -8.81 -12.82 -0.68
C GLY A 923 -10.22 -13.18 -1.17
N ALA A 924 -10.62 -12.55 -2.26
CA ALA A 924 -11.96 -12.68 -2.83
C ALA A 924 -11.92 -12.70 -4.35
N CYS A 925 -12.70 -13.58 -4.95
CA CYS A 925 -12.98 -13.58 -6.38
C CYS A 925 -14.12 -12.61 -6.69
N VAL A 926 -14.03 -11.94 -7.83
CA VAL A 926 -14.99 -10.93 -8.28
C VAL A 926 -15.65 -11.41 -9.56
N VAL A 927 -16.98 -11.48 -9.56
CA VAL A 927 -17.76 -11.64 -10.79
C VAL A 927 -18.49 -10.33 -11.08
N PRO A 928 -18.17 -9.62 -12.18
CA PRO A 928 -18.76 -8.32 -12.44
C PRO A 928 -20.22 -8.39 -12.86
N ASP A 929 -20.68 -9.57 -13.29
CA ASP A 929 -22.06 -9.79 -13.69
C ASP A 929 -23.01 -9.77 -12.48
N THR A 930 -24.23 -9.30 -12.72
CA THR A 930 -25.30 -9.43 -11.75
C THR A 930 -25.79 -10.89 -11.75
N LEU A 931 -25.50 -11.63 -10.67
CA LEU A 931 -25.88 -13.04 -10.54
C LEU A 931 -26.96 -13.28 -9.47
N ALA A 932 -27.29 -12.27 -8.68
CA ALA A 932 -28.35 -12.33 -7.69
C ALA A 932 -29.14 -11.03 -7.64
N LEU A 933 -30.45 -11.15 -7.38
CA LEU A 933 -31.36 -10.03 -7.25
C LEU A 933 -31.91 -9.97 -5.83
N MET A 934 -31.73 -8.82 -5.19
CA MET A 934 -32.38 -8.51 -3.92
C MET A 934 -33.73 -7.83 -4.17
N ARG A 935 -34.77 -8.27 -3.45
CA ARG A 935 -36.10 -7.68 -3.57
C ARG A 935 -36.22 -6.43 -2.68
N GLU A 936 -36.51 -5.28 -3.28
CA GLU A 936 -36.71 -4.04 -2.53
C GLU A 936 -38.11 -3.97 -1.93
N ARG A 937 -38.17 -3.84 -0.59
CA ARG A 937 -39.41 -3.75 0.19
C ARG A 937 -39.40 -2.51 1.06
N GLN A 938 -40.56 -1.89 1.27
CA GLN A 938 -40.68 -0.68 2.10
C GLN A 938 -40.28 -0.92 3.58
N ARG A 939 -40.45 -2.15 4.08
CA ARG A 939 -40.20 -2.56 5.47
C ARG A 939 -39.44 -3.90 5.54
N THR A 940 -38.12 -3.85 5.42
CA THR A 940 -37.25 -5.03 5.64
C THR A 940 -36.77 -5.11 7.08
N TYR A 941 -36.41 -6.31 7.53
CA TYR A 941 -35.81 -6.55 8.86
C TYR A 941 -34.60 -5.63 9.11
N SER A 942 -33.70 -5.53 8.14
CA SER A 942 -32.49 -4.70 8.23
C SER A 942 -32.81 -3.21 8.29
N ARG A 943 -33.73 -2.71 7.46
CA ARG A 943 -34.12 -1.29 7.43
C ARG A 943 -34.82 -0.86 8.72
N ILE A 944 -35.76 -1.67 9.23
CA ILE A 944 -36.41 -1.42 10.52
C ILE A 944 -35.36 -1.37 11.65
N GLY A 945 -34.44 -2.33 11.65
CA GLY A 945 -33.35 -2.40 12.61
C GLY A 945 -32.42 -1.19 12.60
N MET A 946 -31.96 -0.79 11.42
CA MET A 946 -31.05 0.35 11.24
C MET A 946 -31.68 1.71 11.58
N GLN A 947 -33.01 1.83 11.45
CA GLN A 947 -33.78 3.02 11.84
C GLN A 947 -34.02 3.06 13.36
N ALA A 948 -34.16 1.92 14.02
CA ALA A 948 -34.32 1.83 15.47
C ALA A 948 -33.02 2.17 16.21
N ARG A 949 -32.87 3.43 16.66
CA ARG A 949 -31.64 3.97 17.27
C ARG A 949 -31.00 3.04 18.30
N ARG A 950 -31.75 2.58 19.31
CA ARG A 950 -31.21 1.71 20.38
C ARG A 950 -30.77 0.34 19.87
N ALA A 951 -31.48 -0.21 18.88
CA ALA A 951 -31.15 -1.52 18.32
C ALA A 951 -29.90 -1.42 17.44
N GLN A 952 -29.81 -0.38 16.61
CA GLN A 952 -28.61 -0.10 15.81
C GLN A 952 -27.39 0.20 16.67
N GLU A 953 -27.52 1.01 17.73
CA GLU A 953 -26.41 1.29 18.67
C GLU A 953 -25.88 -0.01 19.29
N LYS A 954 -26.75 -0.95 19.71
CA LYS A 954 -26.32 -2.27 20.23
C LYS A 954 -25.52 -3.07 19.20
N VAL A 955 -25.98 -3.13 17.95
CA VAL A 955 -25.30 -3.85 16.87
C VAL A 955 -23.94 -3.22 16.54
N LEU A 956 -23.85 -1.89 16.52
CA LEU A 956 -22.58 -1.18 16.29
C LEU A 956 -21.57 -1.44 17.43
N THR A 957 -22.03 -1.51 18.69
CA THR A 957 -21.17 -1.95 19.80
C THR A 957 -20.68 -3.38 19.57
N SER A 958 -21.57 -4.30 19.22
CA SER A 958 -21.20 -5.70 18.94
C SER A 958 -20.21 -5.85 17.78
N ILE A 959 -20.28 -5.01 16.74
CA ILE A 959 -19.27 -4.96 15.67
C ILE A 959 -17.89 -4.62 16.25
N LEU A 960 -17.81 -3.60 17.11
CA LEU A 960 -16.55 -3.19 17.74
C LEU A 960 -16.02 -4.26 18.70
N ASP A 961 -16.89 -4.92 19.46
CA ASP A 961 -16.54 -6.04 20.34
C ASP A 961 -15.98 -7.22 19.55
N VAL A 962 -16.63 -7.60 18.43
CA VAL A 962 -16.16 -8.68 17.56
C VAL A 962 -14.81 -8.33 16.94
N LEU A 963 -14.64 -7.10 16.43
CA LEU A 963 -13.36 -6.65 15.87
C LEU A 963 -12.22 -6.67 16.90
N LYS A 964 -12.51 -6.37 18.17
CA LYS A 964 -11.54 -6.38 19.26
C LYS A 964 -11.33 -7.74 19.92
N SER A 965 -12.11 -8.75 19.53
CA SER A 965 -11.93 -10.09 20.06
C SER A 965 -10.55 -10.64 19.69
N PRO A 966 -9.93 -11.48 20.53
CA PRO A 966 -8.63 -12.07 20.24
C PRO A 966 -8.56 -12.81 18.90
N GLN A 967 -9.69 -13.39 18.46
CA GLN A 967 -9.81 -14.10 17.18
C GLN A 967 -9.64 -13.17 15.96
N ASN A 968 -9.84 -11.86 16.11
CA ASN A 968 -9.73 -10.87 15.04
C ASN A 968 -8.53 -9.92 15.23
N ALA A 969 -7.56 -10.29 16.06
CA ALA A 969 -6.35 -9.49 16.31
C ALA A 969 -5.49 -9.29 15.05
N ASP A 970 -5.55 -10.22 14.09
CA ASP A 970 -4.87 -10.18 12.80
C ASP A 970 -5.40 -9.08 11.87
N VAL A 971 -6.72 -8.86 11.86
CA VAL A 971 -7.39 -7.87 10.99
C VAL A 971 -7.74 -6.56 11.70
N LEU A 972 -7.73 -6.53 13.03
CA LEU A 972 -8.00 -5.34 13.84
C LEU A 972 -7.14 -4.12 13.46
N PRO A 973 -5.81 -4.25 13.24
CA PRO A 973 -4.97 -3.11 12.83
C PRO A 973 -5.40 -2.48 11.51
N PHE A 974 -6.00 -3.26 10.61
CA PHE A 974 -6.55 -2.73 9.36
C PHE A 974 -7.76 -1.83 9.63
N PHE A 975 -8.74 -2.27 10.41
CA PHE A 975 -9.90 -1.45 10.79
C PHE A 975 -9.51 -0.20 11.61
N GLN A 976 -8.44 -0.26 12.39
CA GLN A 976 -7.90 0.89 13.12
C GLN A 976 -7.18 1.91 12.22
N ARG A 977 -6.52 1.46 11.14
CA ARG A 977 -5.82 2.31 10.18
C ARG A 977 -6.72 2.80 9.03
N CYS A 978 -7.81 2.07 8.76
CA CYS A 978 -8.77 2.35 7.72
C CYS A 978 -10.12 2.80 8.30
N PRO A 979 -10.21 4.04 8.83
CA PRO A 979 -11.44 4.51 9.45
C PRO A 979 -12.59 4.66 8.44
N SER A 980 -12.32 4.73 7.13
CA SER A 980 -13.36 4.81 6.09
C SER A 980 -14.32 3.62 6.09
N LEU A 981 -13.87 2.43 6.49
CA LEU A 981 -14.73 1.24 6.52
C LEU A 981 -15.83 1.29 7.59
N LEU A 982 -15.59 1.94 8.72
CA LEU A 982 -16.63 2.15 9.72
C LEU A 982 -17.37 3.48 9.50
N SER A 983 -16.91 4.30 8.54
CA SER A 983 -17.53 5.58 8.21
C SER A 983 -18.87 5.43 7.49
N LEU A 984 -19.18 4.24 6.94
CA LEU A 984 -20.50 3.92 6.37
C LEU A 984 -21.64 3.99 7.40
N PHE A 985 -21.30 3.88 8.70
CA PHE A 985 -22.23 4.07 9.80
C PHE A 985 -22.34 5.54 10.26
N GLY A 986 -21.53 6.44 9.69
CA GLY A 986 -21.50 7.87 9.95
C GLY A 986 -21.24 8.23 11.43
N MET A 987 -21.79 9.37 11.86
CA MET A 987 -21.67 9.83 13.25
C MET A 987 -22.29 8.88 14.28
N LYS A 988 -23.15 7.92 13.86
CA LYS A 988 -23.67 6.89 14.78
C LYS A 988 -22.55 5.99 15.29
N MET A 989 -21.55 5.64 14.47
CA MET A 989 -20.38 4.87 14.90
C MET A 989 -19.53 5.66 15.89
N VAL A 990 -19.25 6.93 15.58
CA VAL A 990 -18.51 7.83 16.48
C VAL A 990 -19.20 7.94 17.84
N SER A 991 -20.51 8.22 17.83
CA SER A 991 -21.33 8.29 19.06
C SER A 991 -21.33 6.97 19.83
N THR A 992 -21.44 5.83 19.14
CA THR A 992 -21.46 4.51 19.77
C THR A 992 -20.11 4.15 20.39
N ALA A 993 -19.00 4.41 19.68
CA ALA A 993 -17.66 4.15 20.16
C ALA A 993 -17.30 4.99 21.41
N PHE A 994 -17.81 6.23 21.50
CA PHE A 994 -17.65 7.08 22.70
C PHE A 994 -18.60 6.73 23.86
N LYS A 995 -19.76 6.12 23.58
CA LYS A 995 -20.69 5.62 24.60
C LYS A 995 -20.30 4.24 25.15
N SER A 996 -19.42 3.53 24.46
CA SER A 996 -18.90 2.21 24.82
C SER A 996 -17.43 2.29 25.24
N ALA A 997 -16.81 1.17 25.65
CA ALA A 997 -15.41 1.10 26.05
C ALA A 997 -14.41 1.15 24.86
N HIS A 998 -14.80 1.76 23.73
CA HIS A 998 -14.03 1.75 22.48
C HIS A 998 -13.58 3.15 22.04
N PHE A 999 -13.07 3.91 23.00
CA PHE A 999 -12.61 5.29 22.82
C PHE A 999 -11.56 5.47 21.72
N ASP A 1000 -10.66 4.50 21.54
CA ASP A 1000 -9.64 4.47 20.49
C ASP A 1000 -10.25 4.53 19.08
N PHE A 1001 -11.29 3.73 18.83
CA PHE A 1001 -12.05 3.79 17.58
C PHE A 1001 -12.79 5.12 17.44
N GLY A 1002 -13.42 5.61 18.53
CA GLY A 1002 -14.12 6.89 18.53
C GLY A 1002 -13.22 8.07 18.14
N VAL A 1003 -12.01 8.15 18.71
CA VAL A 1003 -11.02 9.20 18.42
C VAL A 1003 -10.51 9.09 16.98
N ARG A 1004 -10.21 7.89 16.49
CA ARG A 1004 -9.72 7.69 15.11
C ARG A 1004 -10.79 8.02 14.08
N GLN A 1005 -12.03 7.59 14.30
CA GLN A 1005 -13.17 7.95 13.45
C GLN A 1005 -13.44 9.45 13.46
N MET A 1006 -13.43 10.08 14.64
CA MET A 1006 -13.58 11.54 14.76
C MET A 1006 -12.46 12.29 14.05
N ARG A 1007 -11.20 11.87 14.22
CA ARG A 1007 -10.05 12.45 13.49
C ARG A 1007 -10.19 12.30 11.98
N TYR A 1008 -10.68 11.17 11.50
CA TYR A 1008 -10.96 10.95 10.09
C TYR A 1008 -12.03 11.91 9.55
N PHE A 1009 -13.14 12.08 10.26
CA PHE A 1009 -14.17 13.06 9.88
C PHE A 1009 -13.64 14.51 9.94
N LEU A 1010 -12.84 14.84 10.95
CA LEU A 1010 -12.22 16.17 11.10
C LEU A 1010 -11.13 16.43 10.08
N SER A 1011 -10.33 15.44 9.68
CA SER A 1011 -9.26 15.58 8.69
C SER A 1011 -9.83 15.73 7.29
N ARG A 1012 -10.86 14.94 6.93
CA ARG A 1012 -11.59 15.15 5.65
C ARG A 1012 -12.17 16.55 5.56
N ARG A 1013 -12.69 17.07 6.68
CA ARG A 1013 -13.21 18.42 6.80
C ARG A 1013 -12.13 19.50 6.80
N TYR A 1014 -11.02 19.29 7.50
CA TYR A 1014 -9.90 20.23 7.54
C TYR A 1014 -9.23 20.33 6.18
N ASN A 1015 -8.97 19.20 5.52
CA ASN A 1015 -8.49 19.14 4.15
C ASN A 1015 -9.49 19.81 3.20
N SER A 1016 -10.79 19.64 3.44
CA SER A 1016 -11.79 20.33 2.61
C SER A 1016 -11.71 21.84 2.71
N ILE A 1017 -11.51 22.35 3.92
CA ILE A 1017 -11.35 23.78 4.25
C ILE A 1017 -10.00 24.32 3.76
N GLN A 1018 -8.90 23.57 3.88
CA GLN A 1018 -7.56 24.00 3.46
C GLN A 1018 -7.44 24.08 1.94
N GLU A 1019 -8.03 23.14 1.23
CA GLU A 1019 -8.13 23.21 -0.24
C GLU A 1019 -8.98 24.39 -0.68
N ALA A 1020 -10.05 24.73 0.06
CA ALA A 1020 -10.82 25.96 -0.17
C ALA A 1020 -9.99 27.24 0.06
N ARG A 1021 -9.14 27.26 1.10
CA ARG A 1021 -8.27 28.40 1.45
C ARG A 1021 -7.11 28.59 0.48
N ARG A 1022 -6.44 27.51 0.06
CA ARG A 1022 -5.37 27.54 -0.96
C ARG A 1022 -5.90 28.05 -2.30
N ALA A 1023 -7.11 27.63 -2.68
CA ALA A 1023 -7.80 28.16 -3.85
C ALA A 1023 -8.00 29.68 -3.78
N LYS A 1024 -8.34 30.19 -2.59
CA LYS A 1024 -8.63 31.61 -2.36
C LYS A 1024 -7.37 32.48 -2.27
N ALA A 1025 -6.27 31.94 -1.76
CA ALA A 1025 -4.96 32.62 -1.73
C ALA A 1025 -4.33 32.73 -3.13
N ALA A 1026 -4.41 31.66 -3.92
CA ALA A 1026 -3.96 31.66 -5.32
C ALA A 1026 -4.72 32.68 -6.19
N ALA A 1027 -6.00 32.95 -5.87
CA ALA A 1027 -6.81 33.97 -6.54
C ALA A 1027 -6.41 35.42 -6.18
N ARG A 1028 -5.81 35.66 -4.99
CA ARG A 1028 -5.40 37.00 -4.55
C ARG A 1028 -4.01 37.41 -5.06
N GLY A 1029 -3.07 36.47 -5.19
CA GLY A 1029 -1.72 36.76 -5.72
C GLY A 1029 -1.70 37.26 -7.18
N LYS A 1030 -2.70 36.86 -7.99
CA LYS A 1030 -2.83 37.29 -9.39
C LYS A 1030 -3.37 38.72 -9.58
N ARG A 1031 -3.78 39.44 -8.52
CA ARG A 1031 -4.31 40.83 -8.59
C ARG A 1031 -3.26 41.92 -8.29
N HIS A 1032 -2.02 41.57 -7.97
CA HIS A 1032 -0.97 42.56 -7.61
C HIS A 1032 0.20 42.66 -8.60
N HIS A 1033 0.15 41.98 -9.74
CA HIS A 1033 1.13 42.13 -10.85
C HIS A 1033 0.41 42.39 -12.19
N GLY A 1034 -0.71 43.12 -12.15
CA GLY A 1034 -1.40 43.64 -13.33
C GLY A 1034 -1.31 45.15 -13.34
#